data_AF-A0A844DJV2-F1
#
_entry.id   AF-A0A844DJV2-F1
#
_cell.length_a   1.000
_cell.length_b   1.000
_cell.length_c   1.000
_cell.angle_alpha   90.00
_cell.angle_beta   90.00
_cell.angle_gamma   90.00
#
_symmetry.space_group_name_H-M   'P 1'
#
loop_
_entity.id
_entity.type
_entity.pdbx_description
1 polymer ?
#
loop_
_entity_poly.entity_id
_entity_poly.type
_entity_poly.pdbx_seq_one_letter_code
_entity_poly.pdbx_strand_id
1 'polypeptide(L)'
;MAKISRRNFMRGAAVGTMGAAAAGLLTACGNPASSTTSAPASSAASSAASSAVTKPSSPVDGKYVTKAMGHESWVHVATTFFDGKITACEVLSHEETIGIGNYACSRIPAAIVEHQSVNVPNLRGSSITSMAVKAAVKEAIELAGYNVDDFSKEVTIAASNEVIEEEADVVIMGAGTSGLTCACRLLEAGYSVILVEKRDIPGGSMSMTYGGVATAGSKLQYNYDVDGSFRSSAMGTLEGMMNFWQTMEKYHRTEFFNGEMPYMTKQYTVAGDLVDWMAGIGIGFNTMGNYESATQYGASTPYLAPGCYEGGAGYAMMFMAQRVEKYEKGKIIYSTSVTDLIKDESGRVVGFHAKGENGASYTLRGKAVCLASGGFAKNPEMLKKYSPDYADFFFNCASSMTGEGIQMGIDAGGYVECENRALPAFLSSYKSKFELAFIHQSAPGIMVNIKGDNIGNIVSDNHYTMAKAKLNKDNGDTFYYVFDESSAVKLRDSESYGFNGYVAMFEKGEAVHYDSVEKASEELNLPNLADAIEANNAAALAGEPDEFGRRNCPYIETRDGLWAIRVDPTFYLTTAGLAIDTDCHVLTEDKKAIPGLYAAGDVCGSIEEKDAKQYGMGFDAALTYGYIMGETLKKEI
;
A
#
# COMPACT_ATOMS: atom_id res chain seq x y z
N MET A 1 51.16 0.68 5.75
CA MET A 1 52.27 1.19 4.90
C MET A 1 51.67 1.74 3.61
N ALA A 2 52.35 2.70 2.97
CA ALA A 2 52.14 3.19 1.60
C ALA A 2 50.70 3.50 1.10
N LYS A 3 50.33 4.79 1.11
CA LYS A 3 49.37 5.34 0.13
C LYS A 3 50.02 5.40 -1.25
N ILE A 4 49.27 5.11 -2.32
CA ILE A 4 49.61 5.53 -3.69
C ILE A 4 48.39 6.24 -4.26
N SER A 5 48.55 7.49 -4.72
CA SER A 5 47.47 8.29 -5.31
C SER A 5 47.68 8.50 -6.81
N ARG A 6 46.58 8.70 -7.54
CA ARG A 6 46.50 8.72 -9.02
C ARG A 6 47.10 9.97 -9.71
N ARG A 7 48.21 10.53 -9.22
CA ARG A 7 48.93 11.63 -9.89
C ARG A 7 50.40 11.27 -10.08
N ASN A 8 50.89 11.50 -11.30
CA ASN A 8 52.13 11.00 -11.92
C ASN A 8 51.97 9.54 -12.43
N PHE A 9 52.36 9.17 -13.65
CA PHE A 9 53.23 9.87 -14.61
C PHE A 9 52.94 9.45 -16.07
N MET A 10 52.49 10.40 -16.91
CA MET A 10 52.50 10.26 -18.38
C MET A 10 53.83 10.80 -18.92
N ARG A 11 54.67 9.96 -19.56
CA ARG A 11 55.57 10.31 -20.70
C ARG A 11 56.53 9.18 -21.12
N GLY A 12 56.71 9.03 -22.45
CA GLY A 12 57.78 8.24 -23.11
C GLY A 12 57.31 6.89 -23.68
N ALA A 13 56.81 6.79 -24.93
CA ALA A 13 57.54 6.81 -26.23
C ALA A 13 58.30 5.50 -26.54
N ALA A 14 58.32 4.91 -27.75
CA ALA A 14 57.57 5.11 -29.00
C ALA A 14 57.85 3.93 -29.99
N VAL A 15 57.26 3.95 -31.20
CA VAL A 15 57.55 3.12 -32.41
C VAL A 15 56.98 1.68 -32.40
N GLY A 16 56.26 1.20 -33.44
CA GLY A 16 55.72 1.87 -34.63
C GLY A 16 55.17 0.92 -35.73
N THR A 17 54.40 1.47 -36.70
CA THR A 17 54.05 0.94 -38.05
C THR A 17 53.21 -0.38 -38.15
N MET A 18 52.31 -0.62 -39.12
CA MET A 18 51.95 0.07 -40.39
C MET A 18 50.55 -0.38 -40.93
N GLY A 19 49.92 0.41 -41.84
CA GLY A 19 48.76 0.02 -42.69
C GLY A 19 47.40 0.59 -42.24
N ALA A 20 46.82 1.69 -42.77
CA ALA A 20 46.37 1.99 -44.13
C ALA A 20 45.17 1.11 -44.58
N ALA A 21 44.03 1.61 -45.10
CA ALA A 21 43.46 2.96 -45.24
C ALA A 21 41.91 2.80 -45.27
N ALA A 22 41.00 3.77 -45.47
CA ALA A 22 40.99 5.20 -45.85
C ALA A 22 39.62 5.79 -45.39
N ALA A 23 39.02 6.86 -45.93
CA ALA A 23 39.37 8.29 -46.05
C ALA A 23 38.18 9.03 -46.75
N GLY A 24 37.75 10.19 -46.23
CA GLY A 24 36.68 11.04 -46.77
C GLY A 24 35.85 11.72 -45.67
N LEU A 25 36.26 12.84 -45.05
CA LEU A 25 36.30 14.24 -45.55
C LEU A 25 34.90 14.78 -45.91
N LEU A 26 34.42 15.97 -45.52
CA LEU A 26 34.85 17.14 -44.69
C LEU A 26 33.52 17.79 -44.17
N THR A 27 33.43 18.74 -43.23
CA THR A 27 34.24 19.95 -42.98
C THR A 27 33.89 20.50 -41.59
N ALA A 28 34.80 21.25 -40.94
CA ALA A 28 34.52 21.98 -39.70
C ALA A 28 34.92 23.46 -39.82
N CYS A 29 34.20 24.34 -39.13
CA CYS A 29 34.60 25.72 -38.83
C CYS A 29 34.26 26.05 -37.37
N GLY A 30 35.27 26.26 -36.52
CA GLY A 30 35.13 27.10 -35.31
C GLY A 30 35.26 28.59 -35.68
N ASN A 31 35.24 29.59 -34.80
CA ASN A 31 35.23 29.73 -33.32
C ASN A 31 34.77 31.21 -33.06
N PRO A 32 34.88 31.90 -31.89
CA PRO A 32 35.27 31.50 -30.54
C PRO A 32 34.29 31.98 -29.43
N ALA A 33 34.67 31.78 -28.16
CA ALA A 33 33.91 32.16 -26.97
C ALA A 33 33.90 33.68 -26.65
N SER A 34 32.86 34.12 -25.93
CA SER A 34 32.84 35.40 -25.20
C SER A 34 32.22 35.27 -23.80
N SER A 35 33.05 35.49 -22.78
CA SER A 35 32.70 36.03 -21.45
C SER A 35 31.28 35.84 -20.90
N THR A 36 31.09 34.92 -19.96
CA THR A 36 29.99 34.94 -18.99
C THR A 36 30.29 35.93 -17.87
N THR A 37 29.72 37.14 -17.95
CA THR A 37 29.61 38.04 -16.79
C THR A 37 28.48 37.58 -15.88
N SER A 38 28.75 37.51 -14.58
CA SER A 38 27.76 37.21 -13.53
C SER A 38 26.59 38.21 -13.54
N ALA A 39 25.37 37.70 -13.70
CA ALA A 39 24.14 38.43 -13.37
C ALA A 39 23.67 38.00 -11.95
N PRO A 40 23.06 38.90 -11.14
CA PRO A 40 22.66 38.57 -9.78
C PRO A 40 21.48 37.60 -9.76
N ALA A 41 21.42 36.76 -8.73
CA ALA A 41 20.21 35.96 -8.45
C ALA A 41 19.04 36.90 -8.14
N SER A 42 18.05 36.96 -9.05
CA SER A 42 16.78 37.63 -8.76
C SER A 42 15.93 36.71 -7.89
N SER A 43 15.64 37.16 -6.67
CA SER A 43 14.66 36.53 -5.78
C SER A 43 13.26 36.58 -6.42
N ALA A 44 12.91 35.54 -7.17
CA ALA A 44 11.56 35.34 -7.68
C ALA A 44 10.66 34.84 -6.54
N ALA A 45 10.26 35.77 -5.66
CA ALA A 45 9.15 35.53 -4.76
C ALA A 45 7.91 35.26 -5.62
N SER A 46 7.42 34.02 -5.60
CA SER A 46 6.22 33.60 -6.32
C SER A 46 5.00 34.25 -5.66
N SER A 47 4.70 35.48 -6.04
CA SER A 47 3.38 36.06 -5.80
C SER A 47 2.39 35.28 -6.66
N ALA A 48 1.68 34.34 -6.05
CA ALA A 48 0.55 33.66 -6.67
C ALA A 48 -0.54 34.69 -7.01
N ALA A 49 -0.42 35.30 -8.19
CA ALA A 49 -1.47 36.13 -8.76
C ALA A 49 -2.64 35.21 -9.09
N SER A 50 -3.60 35.13 -8.18
CA SER A 50 -4.93 34.62 -8.47
C SER A 50 -5.54 35.47 -9.58
N SER A 51 -5.34 35.05 -10.83
CA SER A 51 -6.15 35.50 -11.94
C SER A 51 -7.53 34.91 -11.74
N ALA A 52 -8.38 35.62 -10.99
CA ALA A 52 -9.78 35.26 -10.83
C ALA A 52 -10.38 35.12 -12.23
N VAL A 53 -10.65 33.88 -12.64
CA VAL A 53 -11.15 33.61 -13.98
C VAL A 53 -12.54 34.22 -14.06
N THR A 54 -12.68 35.27 -14.86
CA THR A 54 -13.96 35.96 -15.04
C THR A 54 -14.92 35.02 -15.76
N LYS A 55 -15.85 34.41 -15.00
CA LYS A 55 -16.93 33.58 -15.54
C LYS A 55 -17.59 34.30 -16.74
N PRO A 56 -17.67 33.67 -17.92
CA PRO A 56 -18.26 34.34 -19.08
C PRO A 56 -19.75 34.61 -18.84
N SER A 57 -20.25 35.70 -19.44
CA SER A 57 -21.64 36.17 -19.26
C SER A 57 -22.71 35.26 -19.87
N SER A 58 -22.29 34.26 -20.63
CA SER A 58 -23.10 33.21 -21.23
C SER A 58 -22.25 31.93 -21.30
N PRO A 59 -22.86 30.73 -21.33
CA PRO A 59 -22.12 29.49 -21.53
C PRO A 59 -21.30 29.51 -22.83
N VAL A 60 -20.12 28.90 -22.79
CA VAL A 60 -19.19 28.77 -23.92
C VAL A 60 -18.83 27.30 -24.09
N ASP A 61 -19.10 26.77 -25.28
CA ASP A 61 -18.72 25.41 -25.66
C ASP A 61 -17.20 25.32 -25.90
N GLY A 62 -16.60 24.19 -25.53
CA GLY A 62 -15.16 23.98 -25.62
C GLY A 62 -14.62 22.95 -24.65
N LYS A 63 -13.30 22.73 -24.70
CA LYS A 63 -12.55 21.85 -23.79
C LYS A 63 -11.92 22.66 -22.66
N TYR A 64 -12.27 22.35 -21.43
CA TYR A 64 -11.82 23.01 -20.21
C TYR A 64 -10.96 22.03 -19.41
N VAL A 65 -9.76 22.44 -19.02
CA VAL A 65 -8.85 21.63 -18.19
C VAL A 65 -8.78 22.23 -16.80
N THR A 66 -9.07 21.40 -15.81
CA THR A 66 -9.22 21.75 -14.39
C THR A 66 -8.52 20.71 -13.53
N LYS A 67 -8.41 20.96 -12.22
CA LYS A 67 -7.79 19.98 -11.31
C LYS A 67 -8.33 20.07 -9.89
N ALA A 68 -8.36 18.95 -9.20
CA ALA A 68 -8.67 18.89 -7.77
C ALA A 68 -7.69 17.98 -7.04
N MET A 69 -7.46 18.28 -5.75
CA MET A 69 -6.60 17.46 -4.89
C MET A 69 -7.27 16.11 -4.59
N GLY A 70 -6.57 15.02 -4.89
CA GLY A 70 -6.97 13.65 -4.64
C GLY A 70 -6.44 13.10 -3.30
N HIS A 71 -6.17 11.79 -3.27
CA HIS A 71 -5.53 11.15 -2.13
C HIS A 71 -4.00 11.38 -2.12
N GLU A 72 -3.34 11.34 -3.27
CA GLU A 72 -1.88 11.50 -3.39
C GLU A 72 -1.52 12.87 -3.97
N SER A 73 -2.12 13.27 -5.11
CA SER A 73 -1.81 14.54 -5.76
C SER A 73 -3.01 15.10 -6.54
N TRP A 74 -2.77 16.06 -7.43
CA TRP A 74 -3.78 16.64 -8.30
C TRP A 74 -4.27 15.64 -9.34
N VAL A 75 -5.58 15.47 -9.41
CA VAL A 75 -6.26 14.80 -10.52
C VAL A 75 -6.60 15.85 -11.57
N HIS A 76 -5.94 15.80 -12.73
CA HIS A 76 -6.18 16.73 -13.83
C HIS A 76 -7.28 16.19 -14.75
N VAL A 77 -8.34 16.97 -14.95
CA VAL A 77 -9.53 16.55 -15.72
C VAL A 77 -9.80 17.52 -16.85
N ALA A 78 -10.01 17.00 -18.05
CA ALA A 78 -10.56 17.72 -19.17
C ALA A 78 -12.05 17.41 -19.34
N THR A 79 -12.88 18.45 -19.29
CA THR A 79 -14.32 18.37 -19.58
C THR A 79 -14.60 19.12 -20.88
N THR A 80 -15.33 18.50 -21.80
CA THR A 80 -15.70 19.12 -23.08
C THR A 80 -17.20 19.37 -23.13
N PHE A 81 -17.60 20.62 -23.35
CA PHE A 81 -18.99 21.04 -23.51
C PHE A 81 -19.33 21.29 -24.97
N PHE A 82 -20.51 20.85 -25.40
CA PHE A 82 -21.10 21.19 -26.69
C PHE A 82 -22.63 21.14 -26.60
N ASP A 83 -23.32 22.17 -27.09
CA ASP A 83 -24.79 22.27 -27.15
C ASP A 83 -25.45 21.95 -25.79
N GLY A 84 -24.93 22.56 -24.72
CA GLY A 84 -25.45 22.40 -23.35
C GLY A 84 -25.18 21.05 -22.69
N LYS A 85 -24.26 20.23 -23.23
CA LYS A 85 -23.97 18.87 -22.75
C LYS A 85 -22.48 18.64 -22.50
N ILE A 86 -22.16 17.80 -21.53
CA ILE A 86 -20.82 17.23 -21.36
C ILE A 86 -20.65 16.13 -22.41
N THR A 87 -19.88 16.39 -23.47
CA THR A 87 -19.66 15.44 -24.57
C THR A 87 -18.43 14.56 -24.37
N ALA A 88 -17.46 14.99 -23.55
CA ALA A 88 -16.35 14.17 -23.11
C ALA A 88 -15.89 14.60 -21.71
N CYS A 89 -15.41 13.63 -20.93
CA CYS A 89 -14.75 13.84 -19.64
C CYS A 89 -13.58 12.86 -19.57
N GLU A 90 -12.36 13.37 -19.39
CA GLU A 90 -11.11 12.62 -19.49
C GLU A 90 -10.19 13.01 -18.33
N VAL A 91 -9.67 12.06 -17.55
CA VAL A 91 -8.52 12.33 -16.67
C VAL A 91 -7.26 12.36 -17.54
N LEU A 92 -6.56 13.50 -17.54
CA LEU A 92 -5.35 13.71 -18.34
C LEU A 92 -4.10 13.17 -17.64
N SER A 93 -4.04 13.31 -16.32
CA SER A 93 -2.96 12.81 -15.46
C SER A 93 -3.45 12.72 -14.01
N HIS A 94 -2.86 11.79 -13.26
CA HIS A 94 -3.04 11.62 -11.82
C HIS A 94 -1.87 10.81 -11.25
N GLU A 95 -1.47 11.10 -10.02
CA GLU A 95 -0.54 10.25 -9.24
C GLU A 95 -1.28 9.46 -8.15
N GLU A 96 -2.61 9.33 -8.27
CA GLU A 96 -3.45 8.60 -7.30
C GLU A 96 -3.12 7.10 -7.22
N THR A 97 -3.16 6.56 -6.00
CA THR A 97 -2.78 5.18 -5.61
C THR A 97 -3.15 4.12 -6.65
N ILE A 98 -2.15 3.40 -7.15
CA ILE A 98 -2.32 2.41 -8.21
C ILE A 98 -3.32 1.32 -7.76
N GLY A 99 -4.28 0.97 -8.61
CA GLY A 99 -5.34 0.01 -8.30
C GLY A 99 -6.48 0.54 -7.43
N ILE A 100 -6.42 1.80 -6.95
CA ILE A 100 -7.54 2.49 -6.32
C ILE A 100 -7.95 3.69 -7.17
N GLY A 101 -7.01 4.60 -7.44
CA GLY A 101 -7.23 5.82 -8.22
C GLY A 101 -7.65 5.53 -9.66
N ASN A 102 -6.95 4.60 -10.33
CA ASN A 102 -7.19 4.28 -11.74
C ASN A 102 -8.66 3.91 -12.04
N TYR A 103 -9.33 3.17 -11.13
CA TYR A 103 -10.74 2.81 -11.31
C TYR A 103 -11.67 4.03 -11.25
N ALA A 104 -11.44 4.96 -10.31
CA ALA A 104 -12.22 6.20 -10.25
C ALA A 104 -11.92 7.11 -11.43
N CYS A 105 -10.64 7.29 -11.77
CA CYS A 105 -10.19 8.08 -12.93
C CYS A 105 -10.67 7.53 -14.27
N SER A 106 -11.03 6.25 -14.37
CA SER A 106 -11.66 5.65 -15.56
C SER A 106 -13.19 5.72 -15.52
N ARG A 107 -13.83 5.28 -14.41
CA ARG A 107 -15.28 5.05 -14.38
C ARG A 107 -16.10 6.29 -14.03
N ILE A 108 -15.59 7.19 -13.19
CA ILE A 108 -16.33 8.42 -12.81
C ILE A 108 -16.49 9.37 -14.00
N PRO A 109 -15.47 9.66 -14.83
CA PRO A 109 -15.68 10.46 -16.04
C PRO A 109 -16.70 9.86 -17.00
N ALA A 110 -16.66 8.53 -17.21
CA ALA A 110 -17.62 7.82 -18.06
C ALA A 110 -19.05 7.97 -17.54
N ALA A 111 -19.28 7.74 -16.24
CA ALA A 111 -20.59 7.91 -15.60
C ALA A 111 -21.10 9.36 -15.68
N ILE A 112 -20.21 10.36 -15.53
CA ILE A 112 -20.58 11.79 -15.67
C ILE A 112 -21.08 12.08 -17.10
N VAL A 113 -20.42 11.54 -18.13
CA VAL A 113 -20.83 11.69 -19.54
C VAL A 113 -22.14 10.94 -19.81
N GLU A 114 -22.25 9.68 -19.38
CA GLU A 114 -23.47 8.87 -19.57
C GLU A 114 -24.69 9.52 -18.93
N HIS A 115 -24.58 9.91 -17.66
CA HIS A 115 -25.69 10.47 -16.92
C HIS A 115 -25.87 11.97 -17.14
N GLN A 116 -24.91 12.71 -17.71
CA GLN A 116 -24.90 14.18 -17.72
C GLN A 116 -25.02 14.74 -16.28
N SER A 117 -24.27 14.17 -15.33
CA SER A 117 -24.37 14.59 -13.92
C SER A 117 -23.07 14.42 -13.14
N VAL A 118 -22.67 15.45 -12.39
CA VAL A 118 -21.61 15.40 -11.37
C VAL A 118 -22.08 14.81 -10.03
N ASN A 119 -23.34 14.40 -9.91
CA ASN A 119 -23.91 13.72 -8.75
C ASN A 119 -23.98 12.19 -8.91
N VAL A 120 -23.26 11.62 -9.88
CA VAL A 120 -23.00 10.16 -9.94
C VAL A 120 -22.43 9.63 -8.61
N PRO A 121 -22.77 8.40 -8.18
CA PRO A 121 -22.19 7.80 -6.99
C PRO A 121 -20.65 7.76 -7.03
N ASN A 122 -20.02 7.89 -5.85
CA ASN A 122 -18.58 7.63 -5.72
C ASN A 122 -18.34 6.12 -5.79
N LEU A 123 -17.22 5.68 -6.35
CA LEU A 123 -16.83 4.27 -6.24
C LEU A 123 -16.46 3.95 -4.78
N ARG A 124 -17.16 3.00 -4.17
CA ARG A 124 -16.85 2.49 -2.83
C ARG A 124 -15.53 1.74 -2.89
N GLY A 125 -14.57 2.24 -2.12
CA GLY A 125 -13.16 1.84 -2.18
C GLY A 125 -12.24 2.89 -2.84
N SER A 126 -12.78 3.85 -3.60
CA SER A 126 -12.02 4.94 -4.25
C SER A 126 -12.74 6.29 -4.12
N SER A 127 -13.25 6.57 -2.92
CA SER A 127 -14.12 7.74 -2.67
C SER A 127 -13.40 9.09 -2.83
N ILE A 128 -12.14 9.20 -2.39
CA ILE A 128 -11.38 10.46 -2.44
C ILE A 128 -11.12 10.86 -3.89
N THR A 129 -10.55 9.96 -4.69
CA THR A 129 -10.33 10.17 -6.13
C THR A 129 -11.64 10.43 -6.88
N SER A 130 -12.72 9.72 -6.54
CA SER A 130 -14.05 9.98 -7.13
C SER A 130 -14.51 11.42 -6.87
N MET A 131 -14.33 11.93 -5.65
CA MET A 131 -14.68 13.31 -5.30
C MET A 131 -13.76 14.33 -6.00
N ALA A 132 -12.47 14.04 -6.15
CA ALA A 132 -11.53 14.91 -6.88
C ALA A 132 -11.95 15.06 -8.35
N VAL A 133 -12.23 13.96 -9.07
CA VAL A 133 -12.74 14.02 -10.45
C VAL A 133 -14.02 14.87 -10.52
N LYS A 134 -14.99 14.62 -9.62
CA LYS A 134 -16.26 15.37 -9.59
C LYS A 134 -16.08 16.85 -9.27
N ALA A 135 -15.10 17.20 -8.42
CA ALA A 135 -14.78 18.59 -8.09
C ALA A 135 -14.14 19.33 -9.27
N ALA A 136 -13.19 18.71 -9.98
CA ALA A 136 -12.60 19.28 -11.19
C ALA A 136 -13.67 19.50 -12.28
N VAL A 137 -14.59 18.55 -12.50
CA VAL A 137 -15.70 18.76 -13.46
C VAL A 137 -16.61 19.91 -13.02
N LYS A 138 -16.90 20.09 -11.72
CA LYS A 138 -17.67 21.24 -11.22
C LYS A 138 -16.99 22.57 -11.54
N GLU A 139 -15.68 22.68 -11.28
CA GLU A 139 -14.88 23.85 -11.68
C GLU A 139 -14.98 24.08 -13.20
N ALA A 140 -14.89 23.02 -14.03
CA ALA A 140 -14.98 23.15 -15.48
C ALA A 140 -16.34 23.67 -15.95
N ILE A 141 -17.45 23.24 -15.32
CA ILE A 141 -18.80 23.75 -15.60
C ILE A 141 -18.88 25.26 -15.27
N GLU A 142 -18.32 25.68 -14.13
CA GLU A 142 -18.32 27.09 -13.72
C GLU A 142 -17.48 27.98 -14.65
N LEU A 143 -16.27 27.52 -15.01
CA LEU A 143 -15.37 28.21 -15.94
C LEU A 143 -15.97 28.32 -17.35
N ALA A 144 -16.75 27.33 -17.78
CA ALA A 144 -17.47 27.33 -19.05
C ALA A 144 -18.71 28.25 -19.05
N GLY A 145 -19.08 28.87 -17.93
CA GLY A 145 -20.23 29.79 -17.86
C GLY A 145 -21.58 29.12 -17.59
N TYR A 146 -21.62 27.79 -17.52
CA TYR A 146 -22.83 27.02 -17.25
C TYR A 146 -23.30 27.14 -15.78
N ASN A 147 -24.50 26.64 -15.48
CA ASN A 147 -24.94 26.42 -14.10
C ASN A 147 -24.60 24.98 -13.68
N VAL A 148 -24.07 24.80 -12.47
CA VAL A 148 -23.74 23.48 -11.92
C VAL A 148 -25.00 22.66 -11.63
N ASP A 149 -26.13 23.31 -11.32
CA ASP A 149 -27.40 22.62 -11.04
C ASP A 149 -27.92 21.83 -12.26
N ASP A 150 -27.72 22.37 -13.47
CA ASP A 150 -28.14 21.75 -14.74
C ASP A 150 -27.44 20.39 -14.96
N PHE A 151 -26.26 20.22 -14.37
CA PHE A 151 -25.45 19.00 -14.36
C PHE A 151 -25.44 18.32 -12.98
N SER A 152 -26.40 18.60 -12.09
CA SER A 152 -26.43 18.05 -10.71
C SER A 152 -27.70 17.25 -10.39
N LYS A 153 -28.44 16.77 -11.40
CA LYS A 153 -29.55 15.84 -11.18
C LYS A 153 -29.07 14.58 -10.43
N GLU A 154 -29.90 14.07 -9.54
CA GLU A 154 -29.62 12.84 -8.80
C GLU A 154 -29.46 11.65 -9.75
N VAL A 155 -28.47 10.78 -9.48
CA VAL A 155 -28.23 9.54 -10.22
C VAL A 155 -28.39 8.38 -9.25
N THR A 156 -29.51 7.69 -9.33
CA THR A 156 -29.79 6.49 -8.54
C THR A 156 -29.41 5.23 -9.32
N ILE A 157 -28.94 4.21 -8.59
CA ILE A 157 -28.70 2.88 -9.16
C ILE A 157 -30.07 2.29 -9.53
N ALA A 158 -30.23 1.80 -10.76
CA ALA A 158 -31.46 1.18 -11.20
C ALA A 158 -31.73 -0.09 -10.36
N ALA A 159 -32.90 -0.14 -9.71
CA ALA A 159 -33.28 -1.28 -8.88
C ALA A 159 -33.46 -2.55 -9.75
N SER A 160 -32.87 -3.66 -9.31
CA SER A 160 -33.06 -4.99 -9.86
C SER A 160 -33.73 -5.89 -8.84
N ASN A 161 -34.69 -6.69 -9.32
CA ASN A 161 -35.32 -7.78 -8.56
C ASN A 161 -34.90 -9.16 -9.12
N GLU A 162 -33.77 -9.22 -9.84
CA GLU A 162 -33.27 -10.46 -10.42
C GLU A 162 -32.87 -11.46 -9.32
N VAL A 163 -33.17 -12.73 -9.58
CA VAL A 163 -32.76 -13.87 -8.78
C VAL A 163 -31.83 -14.70 -9.67
N ILE A 164 -30.56 -14.73 -9.30
CA ILE A 164 -29.48 -15.30 -10.11
C ILE A 164 -28.95 -16.54 -9.40
N GLU A 165 -29.04 -17.69 -10.06
CA GLU A 165 -28.47 -18.94 -9.56
C GLU A 165 -27.32 -19.37 -10.47
N GLU A 166 -26.12 -19.51 -9.92
CA GLU A 166 -24.91 -19.88 -10.66
C GLU A 166 -24.09 -20.91 -9.89
N GLU A 167 -23.41 -21.79 -10.63
CA GLU A 167 -22.53 -22.82 -10.07
C GLU A 167 -21.11 -22.70 -10.65
N ALA A 168 -20.12 -23.00 -9.82
CA ALA A 168 -18.71 -23.08 -10.19
C ALA A 168 -18.04 -24.24 -9.43
N ASP A 169 -16.81 -24.60 -9.78
CA ASP A 169 -16.03 -25.53 -8.97
C ASP A 169 -15.74 -24.93 -7.59
N VAL A 170 -15.42 -23.62 -7.56
CA VAL A 170 -15.11 -22.87 -6.33
C VAL A 170 -15.84 -21.53 -6.31
N VAL A 171 -16.44 -21.20 -5.16
CA VAL A 171 -16.97 -19.86 -4.88
C VAL A 171 -16.16 -19.18 -3.78
N ILE A 172 -15.82 -17.90 -3.95
CA ILE A 172 -14.93 -17.16 -3.05
C ILE A 172 -15.58 -15.85 -2.59
N MET A 173 -15.63 -15.62 -1.28
CA MET A 173 -16.01 -14.34 -0.69
C MET A 173 -14.79 -13.42 -0.57
N GLY A 174 -14.77 -12.33 -1.34
CA GLY A 174 -13.75 -11.28 -1.33
C GLY A 174 -12.77 -11.38 -2.49
N ALA A 175 -12.63 -10.29 -3.26
CA ALA A 175 -11.63 -10.16 -4.32
C ALA A 175 -10.36 -9.45 -3.80
N GLY A 176 -9.93 -9.77 -2.58
CA GLY A 176 -8.67 -9.30 -1.98
C GLY A 176 -7.47 -10.17 -2.34
N THR A 177 -6.31 -9.91 -1.71
CA THR A 177 -5.02 -10.59 -1.94
C THR A 177 -5.15 -12.11 -2.06
N SER A 178 -5.69 -12.78 -1.04
CA SER A 178 -5.80 -14.25 -1.01
C SER A 178 -6.80 -14.78 -2.04
N GLY A 179 -7.92 -14.08 -2.23
CA GLY A 179 -9.01 -14.48 -3.13
C GLY A 179 -8.60 -14.41 -4.59
N LEU A 180 -8.01 -13.29 -5.01
CA LEU A 180 -7.46 -13.11 -6.36
C LEU A 180 -6.34 -14.10 -6.67
N THR A 181 -5.45 -14.35 -5.71
CA THR A 181 -4.35 -15.31 -5.84
C THR A 181 -4.88 -16.73 -6.04
N CYS A 182 -5.80 -17.17 -5.17
CA CYS A 182 -6.44 -18.48 -5.28
C CYS A 182 -7.19 -18.64 -6.62
N ALA A 183 -7.99 -17.64 -7.01
CA ALA A 183 -8.75 -17.67 -8.24
C ALA A 183 -7.86 -17.77 -9.49
N CYS A 184 -6.81 -16.95 -9.60
CA CYS A 184 -5.87 -17.03 -10.73
C CYS A 184 -5.24 -18.43 -10.81
N ARG A 185 -4.88 -19.01 -9.66
CA ARG A 185 -4.23 -20.32 -9.58
C ARG A 185 -5.15 -21.48 -9.99
N LEU A 186 -6.44 -21.39 -9.66
CA LEU A 186 -7.47 -22.36 -10.02
C LEU A 186 -7.88 -22.27 -11.49
N LEU A 187 -8.08 -21.06 -12.01
CA LEU A 187 -8.48 -20.82 -13.40
C LEU A 187 -7.42 -21.32 -14.39
N GLU A 188 -6.13 -21.17 -14.05
CA GLU A 188 -5.01 -21.73 -14.82
C GLU A 188 -4.97 -23.26 -14.84
N ALA A 189 -5.49 -23.91 -13.79
CA ALA A 189 -5.66 -25.35 -13.74
C ALA A 189 -6.98 -25.82 -14.40
N GLY A 190 -7.79 -24.89 -14.95
CA GLY A 190 -8.99 -25.19 -15.73
C GLY A 190 -10.29 -25.31 -14.91
N TYR A 191 -10.25 -25.01 -13.62
CA TYR A 191 -11.44 -24.94 -12.75
C TYR A 191 -12.27 -23.69 -13.06
N SER A 192 -13.55 -23.71 -12.68
CA SER A 192 -14.42 -22.52 -12.69
C SER A 192 -14.46 -21.83 -11.33
N VAL A 193 -14.43 -20.49 -11.33
CA VAL A 193 -14.32 -19.69 -10.10
C VAL A 193 -15.19 -18.44 -10.18
N ILE A 194 -16.06 -18.26 -9.19
CA ILE A 194 -16.83 -17.03 -8.97
C ILE A 194 -16.36 -16.37 -7.67
N LEU A 195 -15.93 -15.11 -7.76
CA LEU A 195 -15.65 -14.27 -6.60
C LEU A 195 -16.79 -13.27 -6.38
N VAL A 196 -17.09 -12.97 -5.13
CA VAL A 196 -18.05 -11.93 -4.73
C VAL A 196 -17.30 -10.82 -3.99
N GLU A 197 -17.37 -9.59 -4.49
CA GLU A 197 -16.71 -8.41 -3.91
C GLU A 197 -17.76 -7.37 -3.53
N LYS A 198 -17.77 -6.95 -2.26
CA LYS A 198 -18.80 -6.03 -1.76
C LYS A 198 -18.55 -4.59 -2.15
N ARG A 199 -17.31 -4.19 -2.46
CA ARG A 199 -16.94 -2.88 -3.00
C ARG A 199 -17.16 -2.81 -4.51
N ASP A 200 -16.98 -1.63 -5.09
CA ASP A 200 -17.04 -1.44 -6.54
C ASP A 200 -15.70 -1.78 -7.23
N ILE A 201 -14.63 -1.99 -6.43
CA ILE A 201 -13.27 -2.28 -6.91
C ILE A 201 -12.63 -3.47 -6.14
N PRO A 202 -11.80 -4.29 -6.81
CA PRO A 202 -11.08 -5.40 -6.18
C PRO A 202 -9.94 -4.92 -5.28
N GLY A 203 -9.31 -5.85 -4.57
CA GLY A 203 -8.03 -5.69 -3.88
C GLY A 203 -8.08 -5.65 -2.35
N GLY A 204 -9.20 -5.25 -1.73
CA GLY A 204 -9.23 -5.02 -0.28
C GLY A 204 -8.16 -4.00 0.14
N SER A 205 -7.18 -4.44 0.93
CA SER A 205 -6.00 -3.67 1.35
C SER A 205 -4.74 -3.91 0.48
N MET A 206 -4.80 -4.76 -0.55
CA MET A 206 -3.66 -5.10 -1.42
C MET A 206 -3.00 -3.88 -2.07
N SER A 207 -3.79 -2.94 -2.58
CA SER A 207 -3.33 -1.68 -3.18
C SER A 207 -2.87 -0.62 -2.18
N MET A 208 -2.75 -0.97 -0.90
CA MET A 208 -2.23 -0.07 0.15
C MET A 208 -1.03 -0.70 0.87
N THR A 209 -0.49 -1.82 0.38
CA THR A 209 0.67 -2.45 1.02
C THR A 209 1.97 -1.82 0.53
N TYR A 210 2.69 -1.14 1.42
CA TYR A 210 4.02 -0.59 1.13
C TYR A 210 5.16 -1.62 1.26
N GLY A 211 4.83 -2.92 1.36
CA GLY A 211 5.79 -4.01 1.47
C GLY A 211 6.03 -4.79 0.16
N GLY A 212 6.93 -5.76 0.26
CA GLY A 212 7.12 -6.83 -0.72
C GLY A 212 6.95 -8.20 -0.05
N VAL A 213 7.29 -9.27 -0.77
CA VAL A 213 7.14 -10.65 -0.28
C VAL A 213 8.44 -11.13 0.38
N ALA A 214 8.40 -11.51 1.66
CA ALA A 214 9.48 -12.28 2.27
C ALA A 214 9.49 -13.70 1.69
N THR A 215 10.52 -14.00 0.90
CA THR A 215 10.64 -15.27 0.18
C THR A 215 12.05 -15.85 0.33
N ALA A 216 12.13 -17.17 0.18
CA ALA A 216 13.37 -17.92 0.06
C ALA A 216 13.19 -18.96 -1.06
N GLY A 217 14.21 -19.16 -1.90
CA GLY A 217 14.19 -20.18 -2.95
C GLY A 217 13.69 -19.75 -4.33
N SER A 218 13.12 -18.55 -4.48
CA SER A 218 12.70 -18.02 -5.80
C SER A 218 13.90 -17.86 -6.74
N LYS A 219 13.77 -18.30 -7.99
CA LYS A 219 14.76 -18.03 -9.06
C LYS A 219 14.87 -16.55 -9.35
N LEU A 220 13.76 -15.81 -9.32
CA LEU A 220 13.79 -14.35 -9.51
C LEU A 220 14.60 -13.67 -8.41
N GLN A 221 14.35 -13.99 -7.14
CA GLN A 221 15.13 -13.48 -6.01
C GLN A 221 16.62 -13.82 -6.15
N TYR A 222 16.94 -15.05 -6.55
CA TYR A 222 18.30 -15.51 -6.80
C TYR A 222 18.99 -14.88 -8.02
N ASN A 223 18.25 -14.34 -9.00
CA ASN A 223 18.83 -13.61 -10.13
C ASN A 223 19.29 -12.19 -9.74
N TYR A 224 18.69 -11.61 -8.69
CA TYR A 224 19.12 -10.34 -8.10
C TYR A 224 20.33 -10.49 -7.15
N ASP A 225 20.64 -11.71 -6.70
CA ASP A 225 21.80 -12.03 -5.84
C ASP A 225 23.11 -12.15 -6.65
N VAL A 226 23.55 -11.02 -7.23
CA VAL A 226 24.68 -10.97 -8.20
C VAL A 226 26.02 -11.38 -7.58
N ASP A 227 26.22 -11.17 -6.27
CA ASP A 227 27.48 -11.48 -5.57
C ASP A 227 27.39 -12.72 -4.64
N GLY A 228 26.21 -13.34 -4.52
CA GLY A 228 25.97 -14.49 -3.64
C GLY A 228 25.77 -14.13 -2.16
N SER A 229 25.79 -12.84 -1.80
CA SER A 229 25.65 -12.39 -0.42
C SER A 229 24.30 -12.76 0.17
N PHE A 230 23.20 -12.67 -0.60
CA PHE A 230 21.87 -13.06 -0.14
C PHE A 230 21.80 -14.55 0.14
N ARG A 231 22.16 -15.40 -0.83
CA ARG A 231 22.10 -16.88 -0.69
C ARG A 231 22.99 -17.40 0.44
N SER A 232 24.07 -16.69 0.78
CA SER A 232 24.95 -17.01 1.91
C SER A 232 24.43 -16.51 3.28
N SER A 233 23.41 -15.65 3.29
CA SER A 233 22.83 -15.07 4.51
C SER A 233 21.92 -16.06 5.24
N ALA A 234 21.59 -15.74 6.50
CA ALA A 234 20.60 -16.48 7.27
C ALA A 234 19.20 -16.51 6.61
N MET A 235 18.89 -15.59 5.68
CA MET A 235 17.60 -15.56 4.97
C MET A 235 17.68 -16.14 3.55
N GLY A 236 18.87 -16.58 3.11
CA GLY A 236 19.15 -17.02 1.74
C GLY A 236 18.57 -18.38 1.34
N THR A 237 18.10 -19.17 2.31
CA THR A 237 17.56 -20.52 2.12
C THR A 237 16.38 -20.75 3.07
N LEU A 238 15.49 -21.69 2.73
CA LEU A 238 14.37 -22.07 3.60
C LEU A 238 14.86 -22.54 4.99
N GLU A 239 15.88 -23.40 5.03
CA GLU A 239 16.48 -23.91 6.27
C GLU A 239 17.04 -22.76 7.13
N GLY A 240 17.83 -21.86 6.52
CA GLY A 240 18.36 -20.68 7.19
C GLY A 240 17.24 -19.79 7.74
N MET A 241 16.24 -19.48 6.92
CA MET A 241 15.14 -18.59 7.27
C MET A 241 14.30 -19.16 8.41
N MET A 242 13.99 -20.46 8.37
CA MET A 242 13.30 -21.12 9.48
C MET A 242 14.13 -21.15 10.75
N ASN A 243 15.44 -21.45 10.66
CA ASN A 243 16.34 -21.40 11.82
C ASN A 243 16.47 -19.98 12.40
N PHE A 244 16.50 -18.94 11.56
CA PHE A 244 16.46 -17.54 12.00
C PHE A 244 15.18 -17.26 12.79
N TRP A 245 14.01 -17.61 12.25
CA TRP A 245 12.76 -17.41 12.97
C TRP A 245 12.72 -18.20 14.28
N GLN A 246 13.10 -19.49 14.28
CA GLN A 246 13.12 -20.36 15.46
C GLN A 246 14.09 -19.91 16.57
N THR A 247 15.13 -19.14 16.25
CA THR A 247 16.14 -18.69 17.22
C THR A 247 15.99 -17.23 17.66
N MET A 248 15.24 -16.41 16.91
CA MET A 248 15.05 -14.99 17.23
C MET A 248 14.01 -14.76 18.35
N GLU A 249 14.45 -14.99 19.60
CA GLU A 249 13.68 -14.84 20.85
C GLU A 249 12.93 -13.52 20.98
N LYS A 250 13.50 -12.39 20.53
CA LYS A 250 12.87 -11.06 20.57
C LYS A 250 11.46 -11.04 19.97
N TYR A 251 11.21 -11.85 18.95
CA TYR A 251 9.92 -11.90 18.25
C TYR A 251 9.01 -13.05 18.71
N HIS A 252 9.45 -13.88 19.67
CA HIS A 252 8.62 -14.95 20.22
C HIS A 252 7.75 -14.46 21.38
N ARG A 253 6.52 -14.94 21.39
CA ARG A 253 5.65 -14.98 22.56
C ARG A 253 5.99 -16.23 23.38
N THR A 254 7.09 -16.10 24.12
CA THR A 254 7.72 -17.16 24.92
C THR A 254 6.77 -17.92 25.84
N GLU A 255 5.65 -17.31 26.23
CA GLU A 255 4.58 -17.89 27.04
C GLU A 255 3.83 -19.07 26.39
N PHE A 256 3.88 -19.24 25.07
CA PHE A 256 3.32 -20.42 24.37
C PHE A 256 4.11 -20.83 23.11
N PHE A 257 5.30 -20.29 22.87
CA PHE A 257 6.18 -20.81 21.82
C PHE A 257 6.67 -22.22 22.16
N ASN A 258 6.33 -23.20 21.31
CA ASN A 258 6.64 -24.62 21.53
C ASN A 258 7.86 -25.13 20.73
N GLY A 259 8.55 -24.26 19.98
CA GLY A 259 9.66 -24.62 19.10
C GLY A 259 9.24 -24.98 17.67
N GLU A 260 7.97 -25.36 17.46
CA GLU A 260 7.42 -25.68 16.15
C GLU A 260 6.87 -24.42 15.47
N MET A 261 6.90 -24.40 14.13
CA MET A 261 6.36 -23.30 13.32
C MET A 261 5.65 -23.83 12.06
N PRO A 262 4.64 -24.71 12.19
CA PRO A 262 4.02 -25.37 11.04
C PRO A 262 3.44 -24.39 10.01
N TYR A 263 2.87 -23.25 10.44
CA TYR A 263 2.21 -22.31 9.54
C TYR A 263 3.23 -21.47 8.75
N MET A 264 4.25 -20.91 9.41
CA MET A 264 5.34 -20.19 8.77
C MET A 264 6.22 -21.13 7.92
N THR A 265 6.44 -22.38 8.36
CA THR A 265 7.15 -23.40 7.55
C THR A 265 6.41 -23.65 6.24
N LYS A 266 5.08 -23.83 6.29
CA LYS A 266 4.24 -24.00 5.11
C LYS A 266 4.32 -22.78 4.18
N GLN A 267 4.19 -21.57 4.72
CA GLN A 267 4.31 -20.31 3.99
C GLN A 267 5.65 -20.22 3.23
N TYR A 268 6.79 -20.36 3.91
CA TYR A 268 8.09 -20.20 3.27
C TYR A 268 8.46 -21.36 2.35
N THR A 269 7.89 -22.55 2.55
CA THR A 269 8.04 -23.67 1.60
C THR A 269 7.47 -23.32 0.21
N VAL A 270 6.38 -22.55 0.15
CA VAL A 270 5.74 -22.15 -1.12
C VAL A 270 6.12 -20.75 -1.61
N ALA A 271 6.70 -19.90 -0.75
CA ALA A 271 6.97 -18.50 -1.07
C ALA A 271 7.89 -18.32 -2.30
N GLY A 272 8.83 -19.23 -2.53
CA GLY A 272 9.69 -19.23 -3.72
C GLY A 272 8.90 -19.52 -5.00
N ASP A 273 8.08 -20.57 -4.98
CA ASP A 273 7.23 -20.99 -6.10
C ASP A 273 6.14 -19.95 -6.42
N LEU A 274 5.54 -19.33 -5.40
CA LEU A 274 4.59 -18.22 -5.53
C LEU A 274 5.19 -17.07 -6.36
N VAL A 275 6.38 -16.61 -5.98
CA VAL A 275 7.05 -15.48 -6.64
C VAL A 275 7.43 -15.82 -8.08
N ASP A 276 8.00 -17.02 -8.30
CA ASP A 276 8.36 -17.49 -9.64
C ASP A 276 7.11 -17.69 -10.53
N TRP A 277 5.98 -18.13 -9.97
CA TRP A 277 4.69 -18.22 -10.66
C TRP A 277 4.13 -16.84 -10.99
N MET A 278 4.10 -15.90 -10.03
CA MET A 278 3.65 -14.52 -10.26
C MET A 278 4.45 -13.86 -11.39
N ALA A 279 5.78 -14.02 -11.38
CA ALA A 279 6.65 -13.57 -12.47
C ALA A 279 6.32 -14.27 -13.80
N GLY A 280 6.12 -15.59 -13.78
CA GLY A 280 5.77 -16.40 -14.95
C GLY A 280 4.42 -16.04 -15.60
N ILE A 281 3.46 -15.52 -14.83
CA ILE A 281 2.16 -15.05 -15.36
C ILE A 281 2.16 -13.59 -15.82
N GLY A 282 3.28 -12.87 -15.64
CA GLY A 282 3.47 -11.49 -16.12
C GLY A 282 3.50 -10.40 -15.04
N ILE A 283 3.47 -10.75 -13.75
CA ILE A 283 3.61 -9.77 -12.67
C ILE A 283 5.10 -9.46 -12.49
N GLY A 284 5.52 -8.25 -12.87
CA GLY A 284 6.87 -7.75 -12.56
C GLY A 284 7.07 -7.60 -11.05
N PHE A 285 8.33 -7.55 -10.61
CA PHE A 285 8.69 -7.23 -9.23
C PHE A 285 9.76 -6.14 -9.22
N ASN A 286 9.67 -5.22 -8.27
CA ASN A 286 10.76 -4.31 -7.91
C ASN A 286 11.51 -4.85 -6.68
N THR A 287 12.82 -4.61 -6.62
CA THR A 287 13.65 -4.93 -5.46
C THR A 287 13.67 -3.76 -4.49
N MET A 288 13.08 -3.92 -3.31
CA MET A 288 13.26 -3.01 -2.19
C MET A 288 14.65 -3.26 -1.58
N GLY A 289 15.67 -2.69 -2.22
CA GLY A 289 17.08 -2.74 -1.83
C GLY A 289 17.97 -3.58 -2.76
N ASN A 290 18.71 -2.93 -3.67
CA ASN A 290 20.19 -2.87 -3.65
C ASN A 290 20.72 -1.85 -4.69
N TYR A 291 21.99 -1.47 -4.56
CA TYR A 291 22.71 -0.41 -5.29
C TYR A 291 22.21 1.03 -5.07
N GLU A 292 23.16 1.91 -4.72
CA GLU A 292 23.09 3.37 -4.57
C GLU A 292 21.68 3.98 -4.31
N SER A 293 21.35 4.15 -3.01
CA SER A 293 20.21 4.93 -2.45
C SER A 293 18.83 4.28 -2.30
N ALA A 294 18.63 3.02 -2.69
CA ALA A 294 17.39 2.29 -2.37
C ALA A 294 17.21 1.98 -0.86
N THR A 295 15.97 1.88 -0.40
CA THR A 295 15.56 1.59 0.98
C THR A 295 16.12 0.26 1.50
N GLN A 296 17.11 0.33 2.38
CA GLN A 296 17.61 -0.84 3.10
C GLN A 296 16.63 -1.24 4.22
N TYR A 297 15.63 -2.04 3.86
CA TYR A 297 15.16 -3.03 4.83
C TYR A 297 16.37 -3.88 5.24
N GLY A 298 16.70 -3.92 6.53
CA GLY A 298 18.02 -4.36 7.04
C GLY A 298 18.38 -5.85 6.87
N ALA A 299 17.70 -6.56 5.96
CA ALA A 299 18.04 -7.89 5.51
C ALA A 299 18.86 -7.77 4.21
N SER A 300 19.95 -8.53 4.08
CA SER A 300 20.79 -8.59 2.87
C SER A 300 20.11 -9.36 1.72
N THR A 301 18.87 -8.99 1.39
CA THR A 301 17.94 -9.75 0.57
C THR A 301 17.24 -8.80 -0.41
N PRO A 302 17.03 -9.16 -1.68
CA PRO A 302 16.08 -8.44 -2.51
C PRO A 302 14.67 -8.77 -1.99
N TYR A 303 14.06 -7.82 -1.27
CA TYR A 303 12.67 -7.90 -0.83
C TYR A 303 11.77 -7.50 -2.01
N LEU A 304 10.91 -8.42 -2.46
CA LEU A 304 10.31 -8.34 -3.79
C LEU A 304 8.90 -7.76 -3.74
N ALA A 305 8.74 -6.49 -4.10
CA ALA A 305 7.44 -5.83 -4.21
C ALA A 305 6.78 -6.14 -5.57
N PRO A 306 5.59 -6.77 -5.63
CA PRO A 306 4.94 -7.12 -6.88
C PRO A 306 4.31 -5.89 -7.57
N GLY A 307 4.72 -5.62 -8.81
CA GLY A 307 4.33 -4.46 -9.61
C GLY A 307 5.50 -3.51 -9.90
N CYS A 308 5.18 -2.34 -10.43
CA CYS A 308 6.05 -1.17 -10.39
C CYS A 308 5.81 -0.46 -9.04
N TYR A 309 6.84 -0.37 -8.20
CA TYR A 309 6.67 0.15 -6.83
C TYR A 309 6.50 1.67 -6.83
N GLU A 310 5.24 2.11 -6.80
CA GLU A 310 4.73 3.29 -6.11
C GLU A 310 3.34 2.92 -5.58
N GLY A 311 3.03 3.18 -4.31
CA GLY A 311 1.74 2.83 -3.70
C GLY A 311 1.43 1.32 -3.54
N GLY A 312 2.40 0.44 -3.79
CA GLY A 312 2.29 -0.98 -3.43
C GLY A 312 1.81 -1.94 -4.53
N ALA A 313 1.20 -3.06 -4.14
CA ALA A 313 0.82 -4.16 -5.03
C ALA A 313 -0.37 -3.87 -5.97
N GLY A 314 -0.69 -2.59 -6.21
CA GLY A 314 -1.87 -2.15 -6.96
C GLY A 314 -1.91 -2.61 -8.42
N TYR A 315 -0.76 -2.59 -9.11
CA TYR A 315 -0.68 -3.10 -10.49
C TYR A 315 -0.91 -4.62 -10.54
N ALA A 316 -0.28 -5.36 -9.63
CA ALA A 316 -0.46 -6.81 -9.52
C ALA A 316 -1.92 -7.18 -9.21
N MET A 317 -2.58 -6.39 -8.35
CA MET A 317 -4.00 -6.51 -8.04
C MET A 317 -4.89 -6.31 -9.27
N MET A 318 -4.72 -5.19 -9.99
CA MET A 318 -5.44 -4.92 -11.24
C MET A 318 -5.23 -6.01 -12.29
N PHE A 319 -3.99 -6.48 -12.43
CA PHE A 319 -3.63 -7.55 -13.36
C PHE A 319 -4.30 -8.88 -12.99
N MET A 320 -4.29 -9.28 -11.71
CA MET A 320 -4.98 -10.49 -11.26
C MET A 320 -6.50 -10.39 -11.45
N ALA A 321 -7.13 -9.25 -11.11
CA ALA A 321 -8.56 -9.05 -11.33
C ALA A 321 -8.93 -9.12 -12.82
N GLN A 322 -8.17 -8.43 -13.68
CA GLN A 322 -8.33 -8.52 -15.13
C GLN A 322 -8.10 -9.96 -15.63
N ARG A 323 -7.13 -10.69 -15.09
CA ARG A 323 -6.84 -12.08 -15.46
C ARG A 323 -8.03 -12.99 -15.15
N VAL A 324 -8.63 -12.86 -13.96
CA VAL A 324 -9.86 -13.58 -13.60
C VAL A 324 -10.99 -13.28 -14.60
N GLU A 325 -11.25 -12.01 -14.89
CA GLU A 325 -12.30 -11.56 -15.82
C GLU A 325 -12.03 -11.92 -17.30
N LYS A 326 -10.81 -12.35 -17.64
CA LYS A 326 -10.42 -12.79 -18.99
C LYS A 326 -10.45 -14.30 -19.19
N TYR A 327 -10.51 -15.10 -18.13
CA TYR A 327 -10.80 -16.52 -18.25
C TYR A 327 -12.30 -16.72 -18.44
N GLU A 328 -12.70 -17.51 -19.44
CA GLU A 328 -14.12 -17.84 -19.73
C GLU A 328 -14.85 -18.44 -18.52
N LYS A 329 -14.11 -19.13 -17.64
CA LYS A 329 -14.62 -19.75 -16.41
C LYS A 329 -14.45 -18.89 -15.15
N GLY A 330 -14.00 -17.63 -15.27
CA GLY A 330 -13.71 -16.72 -14.17
C GLY A 330 -14.68 -15.55 -14.13
N LYS A 331 -15.17 -15.20 -12.93
CA LYS A 331 -16.10 -14.09 -12.73
C LYS A 331 -15.84 -13.37 -11.41
N ILE A 332 -15.89 -12.04 -11.41
CA ILE A 332 -15.97 -11.23 -10.19
C ILE A 332 -17.30 -10.49 -10.19
N ILE A 333 -18.10 -10.69 -9.15
CA ILE A 333 -19.38 -10.01 -8.92
C ILE A 333 -19.13 -8.87 -7.93
N TYR A 334 -18.88 -7.67 -8.47
CA TYR A 334 -18.71 -6.45 -7.67
C TYR A 334 -20.04 -5.96 -7.07
N SER A 335 -19.94 -4.98 -6.18
CA SER A 335 -21.06 -4.27 -5.58
C SER A 335 -22.08 -5.20 -4.92
N THR A 336 -21.61 -6.34 -4.41
CA THR A 336 -22.44 -7.46 -3.96
C THR A 336 -21.88 -8.04 -2.67
N SER A 337 -22.70 -8.05 -1.62
CA SER A 337 -22.33 -8.59 -0.31
C SER A 337 -22.82 -10.02 -0.17
N VAL A 338 -21.94 -10.96 0.17
CA VAL A 338 -22.34 -12.26 0.71
C VAL A 338 -23.08 -12.04 2.03
N THR A 339 -24.23 -12.70 2.20
CA THR A 339 -25.08 -12.58 3.40
C THR A 339 -25.03 -13.85 4.26
N ASP A 340 -25.04 -15.03 3.64
CA ASP A 340 -25.19 -16.31 4.34
C ASP A 340 -24.39 -17.44 3.67
N LEU A 341 -23.93 -18.41 4.46
CA LEU A 341 -23.41 -19.68 3.97
C LEU A 341 -24.56 -20.67 3.69
N ILE A 342 -24.47 -21.38 2.58
CA ILE A 342 -25.39 -22.47 2.25
C ILE A 342 -24.77 -23.79 2.71
N LYS A 343 -25.51 -24.56 3.53
CA LYS A 343 -25.15 -25.94 3.91
C LYS A 343 -26.07 -26.95 3.23
N ASP A 344 -25.56 -28.14 2.92
CA ASP A 344 -26.36 -29.28 2.47
C ASP A 344 -26.92 -30.12 3.64
N GLU A 345 -27.66 -31.20 3.33
CA GLU A 345 -28.26 -32.09 4.33
C GLU A 345 -27.23 -32.82 5.22
N SER A 346 -25.97 -32.94 4.78
CA SER A 346 -24.87 -33.50 5.57
C SER A 346 -24.20 -32.47 6.49
N GLY A 347 -24.55 -31.18 6.34
CA GLY A 347 -23.90 -30.07 7.01
C GLY A 347 -22.66 -29.54 6.30
N ARG A 348 -22.30 -30.05 5.11
CA ARG A 348 -21.20 -29.53 4.29
C ARG A 348 -21.58 -28.14 3.77
N VAL A 349 -20.63 -27.21 3.78
CA VAL A 349 -20.80 -25.88 3.17
C VAL A 349 -20.61 -26.00 1.66
N VAL A 350 -21.60 -25.52 0.89
CA VAL A 350 -21.73 -25.74 -0.57
C VAL A 350 -22.06 -24.49 -1.37
N GLY A 351 -22.17 -23.32 -0.73
CA GLY A 351 -22.38 -22.07 -1.43
C GLY A 351 -22.55 -20.83 -0.54
N PHE A 352 -22.96 -19.76 -1.20
CA PHE A 352 -23.29 -18.45 -0.63
C PHE A 352 -24.67 -17.98 -1.09
N HIS A 353 -25.43 -17.33 -0.21
CA HIS A 353 -26.36 -16.30 -0.63
C HIS A 353 -25.66 -14.95 -0.65
N ALA A 354 -25.98 -14.11 -1.63
CA ALA A 354 -25.43 -12.77 -1.74
C ALA A 354 -26.46 -11.77 -2.30
N LYS A 355 -26.24 -10.48 -2.05
CA LYS A 355 -27.12 -9.39 -2.45
C LYS A 355 -26.35 -8.23 -3.07
N GLY A 356 -26.70 -7.87 -4.30
CA GLY A 356 -26.21 -6.68 -4.99
C GLY A 356 -26.82 -5.41 -4.43
N GLU A 357 -26.09 -4.29 -4.49
CA GLU A 357 -26.60 -2.98 -4.05
C GLU A 357 -27.79 -2.49 -4.88
N ASN A 358 -27.91 -2.94 -6.13
CA ASN A 358 -29.09 -2.70 -6.96
C ASN A 358 -30.34 -3.48 -6.48
N GLY A 359 -30.20 -4.42 -5.55
CA GLY A 359 -31.29 -5.27 -5.04
C GLY A 359 -31.29 -6.69 -5.59
N ALA A 360 -30.48 -7.00 -6.62
CA ALA A 360 -30.36 -8.35 -7.17
C ALA A 360 -29.91 -9.35 -6.10
N SER A 361 -30.45 -10.57 -6.17
CA SER A 361 -30.16 -11.65 -5.24
C SER A 361 -29.45 -12.80 -5.95
N TYR A 362 -28.49 -13.41 -5.27
CA TYR A 362 -27.64 -14.46 -5.82
C TYR A 362 -27.66 -15.69 -4.92
N THR A 363 -27.75 -16.87 -5.54
CA THR A 363 -27.49 -18.18 -4.93
C THR A 363 -26.32 -18.79 -5.70
N LEU A 364 -25.14 -18.79 -5.09
CA LEU A 364 -23.89 -19.20 -5.74
C LEU A 364 -23.42 -20.51 -5.11
N ARG A 365 -23.28 -21.58 -5.90
CA ARG A 365 -22.88 -22.91 -5.40
C ARG A 365 -21.52 -23.33 -5.92
N GLY A 366 -20.84 -24.15 -5.15
CA GLY A 366 -19.63 -24.83 -5.62
C GLY A 366 -19.19 -26.01 -4.76
N LYS A 367 -18.23 -26.77 -5.27
CA LYS A 367 -17.67 -27.94 -4.56
C LYS A 367 -16.90 -27.51 -3.30
N ALA A 368 -16.30 -26.32 -3.35
CA ALA A 368 -15.63 -25.68 -2.22
C ALA A 368 -16.03 -24.20 -2.09
N VAL A 369 -16.02 -23.73 -0.85
CA VAL A 369 -16.45 -22.39 -0.44
C VAL A 369 -15.32 -21.73 0.34
N CYS A 370 -14.81 -20.62 -0.18
CA CYS A 370 -13.62 -19.95 0.37
C CYS A 370 -13.96 -18.58 0.97
N LEU A 371 -13.49 -18.33 2.18
CA LEU A 371 -13.53 -17.02 2.82
C LEU A 371 -12.19 -16.30 2.61
N ALA A 372 -12.21 -15.13 1.98
CA ALA A 372 -11.05 -14.27 1.74
C ALA A 372 -11.41 -12.78 1.99
N SER A 373 -12.31 -12.53 2.94
CA SER A 373 -12.96 -11.23 3.18
C SER A 373 -12.11 -10.20 3.93
N GLY A 374 -10.94 -10.60 4.44
CA GLY A 374 -10.15 -9.80 5.39
C GLY A 374 -10.77 -9.74 6.80
N GLY A 375 -10.12 -8.95 7.67
CA GLY A 375 -10.44 -8.83 9.10
C GLY A 375 -11.58 -7.87 9.45
N PHE A 376 -11.59 -7.41 10.70
CA PHE A 376 -12.71 -6.67 11.32
C PHE A 376 -12.36 -5.29 11.90
N ALA A 377 -11.24 -4.69 11.47
CA ALA A 377 -10.74 -3.39 11.94
C ALA A 377 -11.70 -2.18 11.80
N LYS A 378 -12.84 -2.34 11.10
CA LYS A 378 -13.92 -1.35 10.96
C LYS A 378 -15.21 -1.75 11.69
N ASN A 379 -15.19 -2.79 12.51
CA ASN A 379 -16.32 -3.28 13.31
C ASN A 379 -16.05 -3.05 14.82
N PRO A 380 -16.64 -2.00 15.44
CA PRO A 380 -16.42 -1.69 16.85
C PRO A 380 -16.87 -2.78 17.83
N GLU A 381 -17.84 -3.61 17.46
CA GLU A 381 -18.34 -4.68 18.33
C GLU A 381 -17.36 -5.86 18.37
N MET A 382 -16.84 -6.27 17.20
CA MET A 382 -15.79 -7.29 17.13
C MET A 382 -14.47 -6.80 17.73
N LEU A 383 -14.11 -5.52 17.56
CA LEU A 383 -12.96 -4.93 18.25
C LEU A 383 -13.10 -5.02 19.77
N LYS A 384 -14.26 -4.63 20.34
CA LYS A 384 -14.52 -4.77 21.79
C LYS A 384 -14.48 -6.22 22.29
N LYS A 385 -14.79 -7.19 21.43
CA LYS A 385 -14.78 -8.62 21.79
C LYS A 385 -13.38 -9.24 21.73
N TYR A 386 -12.62 -8.96 20.66
CA TYR A 386 -11.41 -9.70 20.29
C TYR A 386 -10.11 -8.88 20.38
N SER A 387 -10.20 -7.57 20.59
CA SER A 387 -9.07 -6.62 20.67
C SER A 387 -9.46 -5.37 21.49
N PRO A 388 -9.94 -5.52 22.74
CA PRO A 388 -10.61 -4.45 23.50
C PRO A 388 -9.70 -3.25 23.76
N ASP A 389 -8.39 -3.48 23.99
CA ASP A 389 -7.39 -2.43 24.19
C ASP A 389 -7.23 -1.49 22.99
N TYR A 390 -7.73 -1.89 21.82
CA TYR A 390 -7.64 -1.15 20.56
C TYR A 390 -8.99 -0.59 20.08
N ALA A 391 -10.09 -0.87 20.79
CA ALA A 391 -11.45 -0.69 20.27
C ALA A 391 -11.89 0.77 20.05
N ASP A 392 -11.25 1.73 20.72
CA ASP A 392 -11.53 3.17 20.59
C ASP A 392 -10.56 3.89 19.64
N PHE A 393 -9.60 3.18 19.02
CA PHE A 393 -8.60 3.77 18.12
C PHE A 393 -9.03 3.78 16.65
N PHE A 394 -8.49 4.74 15.88
CA PHE A 394 -8.65 4.77 14.44
C PHE A 394 -7.73 3.73 13.76
N PHE A 395 -8.33 2.93 12.88
CA PHE A 395 -7.60 2.00 12.01
C PHE A 395 -7.46 2.59 10.60
N ASN A 396 -6.23 2.74 10.09
CA ASN A 396 -5.97 3.12 8.71
C ASN A 396 -5.92 1.89 7.80
N CYS A 397 -7.09 1.49 7.28
CA CYS A 397 -7.26 0.30 6.46
C CYS A 397 -8.56 0.37 5.65
N ALA A 398 -8.79 -0.61 4.78
CA ALA A 398 -9.96 -0.64 3.91
C ALA A 398 -11.27 -0.56 4.72
N SER A 399 -12.16 0.36 4.35
CA SER A 399 -13.46 0.58 5.02
C SER A 399 -14.37 -0.65 5.04
N SER A 400 -14.09 -1.64 4.19
CA SER A 400 -14.79 -2.92 4.06
C SER A 400 -14.38 -4.00 5.06
N MET A 401 -13.36 -3.78 5.91
CA MET A 401 -12.89 -4.76 6.90
C MET A 401 -13.82 -4.82 8.13
N THR A 402 -15.02 -5.34 7.94
CA THR A 402 -16.11 -5.37 8.94
C THR A 402 -16.44 -6.77 9.49
N GLY A 403 -15.71 -7.80 9.06
CA GLY A 403 -15.69 -9.12 9.71
C GLY A 403 -16.81 -10.11 9.37
N GLU A 404 -17.63 -9.87 8.36
CA GLU A 404 -18.79 -10.72 8.05
C GLU A 404 -18.38 -12.16 7.70
N GLY A 405 -17.24 -12.36 7.01
CA GLY A 405 -16.70 -13.69 6.74
C GLY A 405 -16.27 -14.44 8.01
N ILE A 406 -15.75 -13.73 9.01
CA ILE A 406 -15.41 -14.33 10.31
C ILE A 406 -16.69 -14.75 11.02
N GLN A 407 -17.71 -13.90 11.05
CA GLN A 407 -18.99 -14.24 11.67
C GLN A 407 -19.64 -15.46 10.99
N MET A 408 -19.70 -15.49 9.65
CA MET A 408 -20.17 -16.65 8.91
C MET A 408 -19.36 -17.93 9.19
N GLY A 409 -18.04 -17.83 9.35
CA GLY A 409 -17.21 -18.97 9.75
C GLY A 409 -17.51 -19.46 11.17
N ILE A 410 -17.84 -18.56 12.12
CA ILE A 410 -18.31 -18.92 13.46
C ILE A 410 -19.67 -19.63 13.37
N ASP A 411 -20.61 -19.08 12.58
CA ASP A 411 -21.95 -19.67 12.36
C ASP A 411 -21.88 -21.01 11.58
N ALA A 412 -20.76 -21.26 10.88
CA ALA A 412 -20.45 -22.56 10.31
C ALA A 412 -20.13 -23.63 11.36
N GLY A 413 -19.64 -23.22 12.54
CA GLY A 413 -19.08 -24.06 13.60
C GLY A 413 -17.59 -23.78 13.89
N GLY A 414 -16.99 -22.78 13.24
CA GLY A 414 -15.59 -22.41 13.42
C GLY A 414 -15.36 -21.61 14.70
N TYR A 415 -14.11 -21.51 15.13
CA TYR A 415 -13.72 -20.68 16.28
C TYR A 415 -12.69 -19.62 15.89
N VAL A 416 -12.56 -18.59 16.73
CA VAL A 416 -11.59 -17.50 16.56
C VAL A 416 -10.35 -17.78 17.39
N GLU A 417 -9.19 -17.46 16.84
CA GLU A 417 -7.92 -17.47 17.53
C GLU A 417 -7.11 -16.21 17.23
N CYS A 418 -5.93 -16.09 17.85
CA CYS A 418 -5.11 -14.87 17.79
C CYS A 418 -5.85 -13.62 18.30
N GLU A 419 -6.72 -13.81 19.29
CA GLU A 419 -7.37 -12.76 20.08
C GLU A 419 -6.36 -12.06 21.01
N ASN A 420 -6.63 -10.78 21.31
CA ASN A 420 -5.92 -9.98 22.32
C ASN A 420 -4.39 -9.97 22.12
N ARG A 421 -3.93 -9.88 20.87
CA ARG A 421 -2.50 -9.74 20.51
C ARG A 421 -2.09 -8.27 20.44
N ALA A 422 -0.78 -8.04 20.44
CA ALA A 422 -0.25 -6.71 20.23
C ALA A 422 -0.41 -6.31 18.75
N LEU A 423 -1.16 -5.24 18.47
CA LEU A 423 -1.35 -4.76 17.10
C LEU A 423 -0.23 -3.78 16.68
N PRO A 424 0.31 -3.90 15.46
CA PRO A 424 1.26 -2.92 14.91
C PRO A 424 0.55 -1.63 14.50
N ALA A 425 1.28 -0.51 14.50
CA ALA A 425 0.82 0.77 13.96
C ALA A 425 1.86 1.38 13.03
N PHE A 426 1.43 2.18 12.05
CA PHE A 426 2.33 3.01 11.25
C PHE A 426 2.01 4.50 11.40
N LEU A 427 2.91 5.40 11.01
CA LEU A 427 2.59 6.83 10.97
C LEU A 427 1.58 7.12 9.87
N SER A 428 0.50 7.81 10.20
CA SER A 428 -0.36 8.50 9.23
C SER A 428 -0.22 10.01 9.39
N SER A 429 -0.42 10.77 8.32
CA SER A 429 -0.65 12.22 8.42
C SER A 429 -1.94 12.47 9.22
N TYR A 430 -1.96 13.50 10.08
CA TYR A 430 -3.08 13.66 11.00
C TYR A 430 -4.40 13.99 10.29
N LYS A 431 -4.36 14.84 9.25
CA LYS A 431 -5.55 15.45 8.62
C LYS A 431 -6.09 14.61 7.46
N SER A 432 -5.27 14.25 6.47
CA SER A 432 -5.73 13.40 5.35
C SER A 432 -5.63 11.90 5.62
N LYS A 433 -5.05 11.47 6.75
CA LYS A 433 -4.78 10.06 7.08
C LYS A 433 -3.98 9.35 5.99
N PHE A 434 -3.09 10.10 5.33
CA PHE A 434 -2.16 9.56 4.35
C PHE A 434 -1.12 8.68 5.04
N GLU A 435 -0.80 7.52 4.49
CA GLU A 435 0.18 6.60 5.10
C GLU A 435 1.62 7.12 4.95
N LEU A 436 2.35 7.20 6.06
CA LEU A 436 3.73 7.68 6.17
C LEU A 436 4.65 6.60 6.79
N ALA A 437 4.31 5.32 6.62
CA ALA A 437 4.94 4.18 7.31
C ALA A 437 6.48 4.15 7.23
N PHE A 438 7.04 4.60 6.10
CA PHE A 438 8.48 4.58 5.82
C PHE A 438 9.09 5.98 5.64
N ILE A 439 8.43 7.05 6.11
CA ILE A 439 8.96 8.42 6.03
C ILE A 439 10.36 8.56 6.65
N HIS A 440 10.67 7.79 7.70
CA HIS A 440 11.99 7.76 8.33
C HIS A 440 13.11 7.17 7.45
N GLN A 441 12.80 6.56 6.32
CA GLN A 441 13.77 6.03 5.36
C GLN A 441 14.05 7.03 4.21
N SER A 442 13.03 7.79 3.77
CA SER A 442 13.14 8.79 2.70
C SER A 442 13.50 10.20 3.21
N ALA A 443 12.94 10.59 4.36
CA ALA A 443 13.28 11.79 5.13
C ALA A 443 13.77 11.41 6.53
N PRO A 444 15.08 11.21 6.72
CA PRO A 444 15.65 10.93 8.04
C PRO A 444 15.35 12.08 9.03
N GLY A 445 14.71 11.74 10.15
CA GLY A 445 14.25 12.70 11.16
C GLY A 445 13.79 12.02 12.45
N ILE A 446 13.12 12.75 13.32
CA ILE A 446 12.60 12.25 14.61
C ILE A 446 11.09 12.39 14.71
N MET A 447 10.48 11.51 15.51
CA MET A 447 9.09 11.63 15.93
C MET A 447 9.07 12.18 17.36
N VAL A 448 8.28 13.22 17.62
CA VAL A 448 8.11 13.81 18.95
C VAL A 448 6.65 13.77 19.41
N ASN A 449 6.42 13.70 20.71
CA ASN A 449 5.09 13.88 21.32
C ASN A 449 4.75 15.37 21.55
N ILE A 450 3.59 15.66 22.13
CA ILE A 450 3.11 17.04 22.42
C ILE A 450 3.97 17.81 23.44
N LYS A 451 4.86 17.16 24.19
CA LYS A 451 5.84 17.85 25.04
C LYS A 451 7.10 18.23 24.28
N GLY A 452 7.30 17.71 23.06
CA GLY A 452 8.56 17.78 22.31
C GLY A 452 9.52 16.63 22.62
N ASP A 453 9.14 15.64 23.46
CA ASP A 453 10.03 14.51 23.76
C ASP A 453 10.15 13.59 22.53
N ASN A 454 11.37 13.12 22.24
CA ASN A 454 11.64 12.16 21.17
C ASN A 454 11.05 10.76 21.48
N ILE A 455 10.57 10.07 20.44
CA ILE A 455 9.79 8.83 20.57
C ILE A 455 10.57 7.63 20.02
N GLY A 456 11.42 7.06 20.87
CA GLY A 456 11.94 5.71 20.68
C GLY A 456 12.82 5.50 19.43
N ASN A 457 13.13 4.24 19.15
CA ASN A 457 13.86 3.85 17.95
C ASN A 457 12.89 3.38 16.85
N ILE A 458 12.19 4.35 16.24
CA ILE A 458 11.26 4.15 15.12
C ILE A 458 11.90 3.61 13.82
N VAL A 459 13.19 3.28 13.84
CA VAL A 459 13.91 2.67 12.69
C VAL A 459 14.10 1.16 12.90
N SER A 460 14.31 0.70 14.14
CA SER A 460 14.66 -0.71 14.43
C SER A 460 13.49 -1.65 14.75
N ASP A 461 12.40 -1.10 15.25
CA ASP A 461 11.16 -1.80 15.59
C ASP A 461 10.01 -0.82 15.31
N ASN A 462 9.97 -0.30 14.07
CA ASN A 462 9.18 0.86 13.69
C ASN A 462 7.71 0.74 14.10
N HIS A 463 7.04 -0.34 13.69
CA HIS A 463 5.61 -0.48 13.86
C HIS A 463 5.18 -0.68 15.32
N TYR A 464 5.93 -1.44 16.11
CA TYR A 464 5.61 -1.66 17.52
C TYR A 464 6.11 -0.57 18.44
N THR A 465 7.17 0.17 18.07
CA THR A 465 7.55 1.42 18.75
C THR A 465 6.44 2.46 18.59
N MET A 466 5.92 2.63 17.37
CA MET A 466 4.79 3.52 17.07
C MET A 466 3.51 3.10 17.81
N ALA A 467 3.17 1.81 17.84
CA ALA A 467 2.04 1.29 18.62
C ALA A 467 2.17 1.56 20.13
N LYS A 468 3.33 1.24 20.73
CA LYS A 468 3.61 1.51 22.15
C LYS A 468 3.54 3.00 22.48
N ALA A 469 4.02 3.85 21.58
CA ALA A 469 3.96 5.30 21.74
C ALA A 469 2.52 5.84 21.78
N LYS A 470 1.62 5.31 20.93
CA LYS A 470 0.19 5.66 20.90
C LYS A 470 -0.60 5.14 22.09
N LEU A 471 -0.26 3.94 22.59
CA LEU A 471 -0.89 3.36 23.78
C LEU A 471 -0.45 4.06 25.08
N ASN A 472 0.74 4.67 25.11
CA ASN A 472 1.23 5.38 26.29
C ASN A 472 0.58 6.77 26.43
N LYS A 473 -0.33 6.89 27.41
CA LYS A 473 -1.06 8.13 27.73
C LYS A 473 -0.16 9.29 28.14
N ASP A 474 1.05 9.04 28.63
CA ASP A 474 2.02 10.09 29.01
C ASP A 474 2.61 10.84 27.81
N ASN A 475 2.40 10.33 26.59
CA ASN A 475 2.70 11.06 25.35
C ASN A 475 1.59 12.02 24.91
N GLY A 476 0.37 11.89 25.47
CA GLY A 476 -0.82 12.51 24.91
C GLY A 476 -1.20 11.96 23.53
N ASP A 477 -2.09 12.68 22.83
CA ASP A 477 -2.68 12.26 21.55
C ASP A 477 -2.27 13.17 20.38
N THR A 478 -1.07 13.74 20.43
CA THR A 478 -0.54 14.57 19.33
C THR A 478 0.94 14.36 19.19
N PHE A 479 1.34 14.08 17.95
CA PHE A 479 2.70 13.76 17.57
C PHE A 479 3.09 14.58 16.32
N TYR A 480 4.38 14.86 16.19
CA TYR A 480 4.95 15.50 15.01
C TYR A 480 6.13 14.68 14.50
N TYR A 481 6.24 14.59 13.17
CA TYR A 481 7.45 14.10 12.51
C TYR A 481 8.27 15.31 12.05
N VAL A 482 9.52 15.40 12.51
CA VAL A 482 10.39 16.57 12.39
C VAL A 482 11.66 16.21 11.62
N PHE A 483 11.97 17.00 10.59
CA PHE A 483 13.08 16.79 9.65
C PHE A 483 13.61 18.11 9.08
N ASP A 484 14.76 18.05 8.40
CA ASP A 484 15.45 19.23 7.85
C ASP A 484 15.05 19.56 6.39
N GLU A 485 15.51 20.70 5.87
CA GLU A 485 15.24 21.10 4.47
C GLU A 485 15.83 20.10 3.46
N SER A 486 16.98 19.48 3.77
CA SER A 486 17.60 18.45 2.92
C SER A 486 16.65 17.25 2.72
N SER A 487 16.02 16.82 3.80
CA SER A 487 15.00 15.76 3.78
C SER A 487 13.70 16.23 3.13
N ALA A 488 13.30 17.49 3.32
CA ALA A 488 12.13 18.07 2.64
C ALA A 488 12.30 18.13 1.11
N VAL A 489 13.49 18.48 0.62
CA VAL A 489 13.83 18.44 -0.81
C VAL A 489 13.73 17.01 -1.35
N LYS A 490 14.26 16.00 -0.64
CA LYS A 490 14.14 14.58 -1.05
C LYS A 490 12.70 14.08 -1.10
N LEU A 491 11.83 14.51 -0.18
CA LEU A 491 10.41 14.13 -0.23
C LEU A 491 9.67 14.75 -1.41
N ARG A 492 10.10 15.92 -1.90
CA ARG A 492 9.53 16.57 -3.10
C ARG A 492 10.09 15.99 -4.39
N ASP A 493 11.35 15.58 -4.40
CA ASP A 493 12.04 14.88 -5.50
C ASP A 493 12.01 13.36 -5.27
N SER A 494 10.84 12.84 -4.87
CA SER A 494 10.70 11.44 -4.47
C SER A 494 10.46 10.49 -5.65
N GLU A 495 10.13 11.01 -6.84
CA GLU A 495 10.24 10.30 -8.13
C GLU A 495 11.64 9.72 -8.36
N SER A 496 12.70 10.47 -7.99
CA SER A 496 14.10 10.03 -8.15
C SER A 496 14.45 8.78 -7.35
N TYR A 497 13.58 8.38 -6.40
CA TYR A 497 13.71 7.17 -5.58
C TYR A 497 12.62 6.12 -5.86
N GLY A 498 11.76 6.35 -6.87
CA GLY A 498 10.60 5.51 -7.16
C GLY A 498 9.57 5.52 -6.03
N PHE A 499 9.25 6.71 -5.50
CA PHE A 499 8.36 6.85 -4.36
C PHE A 499 7.65 8.22 -4.24
N ASN A 500 6.94 8.69 -5.28
CA ASN A 500 6.42 10.06 -5.34
C ASN A 500 5.36 10.46 -4.28
N GLY A 501 4.67 9.49 -3.67
CA GLY A 501 3.45 9.74 -2.87
C GLY A 501 3.59 10.72 -1.69
N TYR A 502 4.79 10.93 -1.13
CA TYR A 502 4.98 11.87 -0.01
C TYR A 502 4.99 13.36 -0.42
N VAL A 503 5.03 13.68 -1.72
CA VAL A 503 4.84 15.06 -2.21
C VAL A 503 3.48 15.64 -1.76
N ALA A 504 2.48 14.75 -1.61
CA ALA A 504 1.14 15.01 -1.06
C ALA A 504 1.14 15.88 0.20
N MET A 505 2.14 15.69 1.09
CA MET A 505 2.21 16.40 2.36
C MET A 505 2.47 17.89 2.17
N PHE A 506 3.25 18.28 1.16
CA PHE A 506 3.47 19.68 0.82
C PHE A 506 2.27 20.26 0.06
N GLU A 507 1.71 19.53 -0.91
CA GLU A 507 0.59 20.02 -1.72
C GLU A 507 -0.70 20.25 -0.92
N LYS A 508 -0.93 19.44 0.13
CA LYS A 508 -2.05 19.60 1.07
C LYS A 508 -1.79 20.60 2.20
N GLY A 509 -0.55 21.11 2.32
CA GLY A 509 -0.10 21.94 3.43
C GLY A 509 -0.08 21.22 4.79
N GLU A 510 0.18 19.91 4.80
CA GLU A 510 0.35 19.11 6.02
C GLU A 510 1.81 19.04 6.49
N ALA A 511 2.77 19.23 5.58
CA ALA A 511 4.16 19.56 5.89
C ALA A 511 4.33 21.09 5.97
N VAL A 512 4.74 21.58 7.15
CA VAL A 512 4.87 23.02 7.44
C VAL A 512 6.33 23.35 7.79
N HIS A 513 6.84 24.45 7.25
CA HIS A 513 8.17 24.98 7.57
C HIS A 513 8.11 25.99 8.71
N TYR A 514 9.13 25.97 9.54
CA TYR A 514 9.35 26.91 10.63
C TYR A 514 10.77 27.49 10.53
N ASP A 515 10.88 28.81 10.55
CA ASP A 515 12.16 29.54 10.39
C ASP A 515 13.22 29.17 11.45
N SER A 516 12.81 28.63 12.61
CA SER A 516 13.72 28.16 13.65
C SER A 516 13.05 27.13 14.59
N VAL A 517 13.85 26.46 15.41
CA VAL A 517 13.40 25.49 16.43
C VAL A 517 12.52 26.18 17.48
N GLU A 518 12.86 27.40 17.88
CA GLU A 518 12.11 28.20 18.85
C GLU A 518 10.72 28.54 18.30
N LYS A 519 10.64 28.94 17.03
CA LYS A 519 9.37 29.24 16.35
C LYS A 519 8.48 28.00 16.24
N ALA A 520 9.06 26.86 15.87
CA ALA A 520 8.34 25.58 15.87
C ALA A 520 7.84 25.21 17.28
N SER A 521 8.70 25.35 18.30
CA SER A 521 8.36 25.10 19.70
C SER A 521 7.21 25.99 20.21
N GLU A 522 7.22 27.28 19.88
CA GLU A 522 6.17 28.23 20.25
C GLU A 522 4.85 27.93 19.53
N GLU A 523 4.85 27.84 18.20
CA GLU A 523 3.62 27.66 17.41
C GLU A 523 2.97 26.28 17.60
N LEU A 524 3.77 25.22 17.79
CA LEU A 524 3.30 23.86 18.00
C LEU A 524 3.12 23.48 19.47
N ASN A 525 3.54 24.34 20.42
CA ASN A 525 3.56 24.10 21.86
C ASN A 525 4.40 22.86 22.26
N LEU A 526 5.63 22.76 21.75
CA LEU A 526 6.56 21.63 21.94
C LEU A 526 7.78 22.00 22.81
N PRO A 527 7.62 22.25 24.13
CA PRO A 527 8.63 22.90 24.96
C PRO A 527 10.00 22.19 25.02
N ASN A 528 10.05 20.87 24.85
CA ASN A 528 11.28 20.08 24.91
C ASN A 528 11.91 19.82 23.52
N LEU A 529 11.37 20.42 22.44
CA LEU A 529 11.81 20.15 21.07
C LEU A 529 13.29 20.50 20.83
N ALA A 530 13.78 21.59 21.43
CA ALA A 530 15.17 21.99 21.31
C ALA A 530 16.12 20.93 21.91
N ASP A 531 15.86 20.53 23.15
CA ASP A 531 16.62 19.49 23.86
C ASP A 531 16.60 18.15 23.10
N ALA A 532 15.46 17.77 22.54
CA ALA A 532 15.30 16.55 21.74
C ALA A 532 16.13 16.57 20.45
N ILE A 533 16.16 17.71 19.74
CA ILE A 533 17.00 17.89 18.54
C ILE A 533 18.48 17.94 18.91
N GLU A 534 18.87 18.64 19.97
CA GLU A 534 20.26 18.72 20.43
C GLU A 534 20.80 17.34 20.83
N ALA A 535 20.06 16.57 21.64
CA ALA A 535 20.43 15.23 22.05
C ALA A 535 20.55 14.26 20.85
N ASN A 536 19.59 14.31 19.92
CA ASN A 536 19.63 13.55 18.68
C ASN A 536 20.86 13.89 17.82
N ASN A 537 21.15 15.18 17.63
CA ASN A 537 22.27 15.66 16.82
C ASN A 537 23.62 15.35 17.47
N ALA A 538 23.72 15.40 18.80
CA ALA A 538 24.90 14.99 19.55
C ALA A 538 25.20 13.48 19.34
N ALA A 539 24.18 12.62 19.42
CA ALA A 539 24.33 11.19 19.13
C ALA A 539 24.74 10.94 17.66
N ALA A 540 24.10 11.63 16.71
CA ALA A 540 24.42 11.54 15.28
C ALA A 540 25.86 11.93 14.96
N LEU A 541 26.38 12.99 15.60
CA LEU A 541 27.77 13.45 15.44
C LEU A 541 28.79 12.53 16.15
N ALA A 542 28.41 11.89 17.26
CA ALA A 542 29.25 10.93 17.97
C ALA A 542 29.35 9.57 17.24
N GLY A 543 28.31 9.17 16.50
CA GLY A 543 28.19 7.83 15.90
C GLY A 543 27.89 6.73 16.93
N GLU A 544 27.47 7.11 18.13
CA GLU A 544 27.12 6.22 19.24
C GLU A 544 25.59 6.04 19.34
N PRO A 545 25.09 4.96 19.98
CA PRO A 545 23.66 4.79 20.19
C PRO A 545 23.05 5.95 21.00
N ASP A 546 21.87 6.44 20.58
CA ASP A 546 21.04 7.29 21.44
C ASP A 546 20.44 6.52 22.63
N GLU A 547 19.66 7.20 23.48
CA GLU A 547 19.00 6.58 24.65
C GLU A 547 18.05 5.43 24.30
N PHE A 548 17.60 5.35 23.04
CA PHE A 548 16.76 4.28 22.50
C PHE A 548 17.57 3.19 21.76
N GLY A 549 18.90 3.26 21.81
CA GLY A 549 19.82 2.31 21.18
C GLY A 549 19.98 2.50 19.67
N ARG A 550 19.52 3.61 19.07
CA ARG A 550 19.65 3.89 17.64
C ARG A 550 21.06 4.40 17.35
N ARG A 551 21.84 3.63 16.58
CA ARG A 551 23.22 4.00 16.20
C ARG A 551 23.27 5.01 15.05
N ASN A 552 22.43 4.81 14.04
CA ASN A 552 22.39 5.67 12.86
C ASN A 552 21.36 6.79 13.08
N CYS A 553 21.63 7.68 14.04
CA CYS A 553 20.78 8.85 14.28
C CYS A 553 20.88 9.81 13.07
N PRO A 554 19.75 10.35 12.59
CA PRO A 554 19.76 11.38 11.55
C PRO A 554 20.25 12.69 12.15
N TYR A 555 21.20 13.36 11.51
CA TYR A 555 21.53 14.74 11.85
C TYR A 555 20.46 15.66 11.24
N ILE A 556 19.80 16.46 12.07
CA ILE A 556 18.78 17.42 11.66
C ILE A 556 19.45 18.79 11.57
N GLU A 557 19.70 19.26 10.35
CA GLU A 557 20.27 20.59 10.09
C GLU A 557 19.20 21.68 10.26
N THR A 558 19.37 22.55 11.25
CA THR A 558 18.37 23.58 11.62
C THR A 558 18.73 25.00 11.17
N ARG A 559 19.86 25.20 10.48
CA ARG A 559 20.29 26.54 10.00
C ARG A 559 19.31 27.23 9.06
N ASP A 560 18.58 26.45 8.27
CA ASP A 560 17.55 26.92 7.32
C ASP A 560 16.12 26.70 7.88
N GLY A 561 15.99 26.58 9.21
CA GLY A 561 14.75 26.20 9.89
C GLY A 561 14.54 24.67 9.92
N LEU A 562 13.29 24.24 10.08
CA LEU A 562 12.89 22.84 10.08
C LEU A 562 11.50 22.64 9.46
N TRP A 563 11.19 21.39 9.12
CA TRP A 563 9.85 20.96 8.73
C TRP A 563 9.23 20.10 9.81
N ALA A 564 7.92 20.28 9.99
CA ALA A 564 7.10 19.38 10.81
C ALA A 564 5.85 18.94 10.04
N ILE A 565 5.52 17.65 10.16
CA ILE A 565 4.21 17.10 9.77
C ILE A 565 3.51 16.66 11.06
N ARG A 566 2.25 17.06 11.27
CA ARG A 566 1.44 16.50 12.37
C ARG A 566 1.07 15.07 11.99
N VAL A 567 1.49 14.10 12.80
CA VAL A 567 1.29 12.67 12.54
C VAL A 567 0.47 12.00 13.64
N ASP A 568 0.01 10.80 13.33
CA ASP A 568 -0.81 9.96 14.19
C ASP A 568 -0.38 8.50 13.97
N PRO A 569 0.15 7.78 14.97
CA PRO A 569 0.38 6.35 14.83
C PRO A 569 -0.96 5.61 14.80
N THR A 570 -1.25 4.99 13.65
CA THR A 570 -2.52 4.33 13.36
C THR A 570 -2.33 2.82 13.22
N PHE A 571 -3.14 2.05 13.93
CA PHE A 571 -3.29 0.62 13.69
C PHE A 571 -3.91 0.39 12.30
N TYR A 572 -3.75 -0.79 11.71
CA TYR A 572 -4.18 -1.03 10.31
C TYR A 572 -4.80 -2.41 10.05
N LEU A 573 -4.87 -3.28 11.06
CA LEU A 573 -5.45 -4.62 10.92
C LEU A 573 -5.77 -5.25 12.28
N THR A 574 -6.43 -6.40 12.22
CA THR A 574 -6.74 -7.26 13.36
C THR A 574 -6.01 -8.59 13.20
N THR A 575 -5.28 -9.04 14.23
CA THR A 575 -4.61 -10.36 14.22
C THR A 575 -5.56 -11.52 14.46
N ALA A 576 -6.72 -11.26 15.07
CA ALA A 576 -7.70 -12.27 15.38
C ALA A 576 -8.53 -12.64 14.15
N GLY A 577 -8.92 -13.91 14.05
CA GLY A 577 -9.75 -14.41 12.96
C GLY A 577 -9.97 -15.90 13.07
N LEU A 578 -10.57 -16.49 12.03
CA LEU A 578 -10.89 -17.91 11.99
C LEU A 578 -9.64 -18.79 12.16
N ALA A 579 -9.78 -19.85 12.93
CA ALA A 579 -8.83 -20.92 12.95
C ALA A 579 -8.85 -21.69 11.61
N ILE A 580 -7.66 -21.99 11.12
CA ILE A 580 -7.44 -22.84 9.94
C ILE A 580 -6.27 -23.77 10.20
N ASP A 581 -6.23 -24.91 9.51
CA ASP A 581 -5.02 -25.74 9.40
C ASP A 581 -4.03 -25.21 8.33
N THR A 582 -2.91 -25.92 8.15
CA THR A 582 -1.87 -25.58 7.16
C THR A 582 -2.27 -25.81 5.69
N ASP A 583 -3.45 -26.35 5.43
CA ASP A 583 -4.00 -26.56 4.09
C ASP A 583 -5.25 -25.70 3.83
N CYS A 584 -5.52 -24.76 4.75
CA CYS A 584 -6.55 -23.71 4.69
C CYS A 584 -7.98 -24.15 5.02
N HIS A 585 -8.21 -25.33 5.62
CA HIS A 585 -9.54 -25.73 6.10
C HIS A 585 -9.92 -24.93 7.33
N VAL A 586 -11.17 -24.41 7.40
CA VAL A 586 -11.67 -23.76 8.63
C VAL A 586 -11.89 -24.82 9.71
N LEU A 587 -11.40 -24.56 10.93
CA LEU A 587 -11.42 -25.50 12.03
C LEU A 587 -12.50 -25.18 13.08
N THR A 588 -13.14 -26.24 13.57
CA THR A 588 -13.91 -26.26 14.82
C THR A 588 -12.97 -26.19 16.04
N GLU A 589 -13.51 -25.89 17.23
CA GLU A 589 -12.74 -25.82 18.48
C GLU A 589 -12.06 -27.17 18.83
N ASP A 590 -12.67 -28.29 18.46
CA ASP A 590 -12.08 -29.64 18.57
C ASP A 590 -11.16 -30.02 17.39
N LYS A 591 -10.66 -29.01 16.66
CA LYS A 591 -9.64 -29.09 15.59
C LYS A 591 -10.03 -29.97 14.40
N LYS A 592 -11.31 -30.04 14.05
CA LYS A 592 -11.79 -30.73 12.85
C LYS A 592 -12.09 -29.73 11.74
N ALA A 593 -11.74 -30.10 10.51
CA ALA A 593 -12.11 -29.34 9.32
C ALA A 593 -13.64 -29.30 9.15
N ILE A 594 -14.18 -28.12 8.91
CA ILE A 594 -15.58 -27.92 8.51
C ILE A 594 -15.71 -28.31 7.04
N PRO A 595 -16.51 -29.34 6.68
CA PRO A 595 -16.53 -29.86 5.33
C PRO A 595 -16.91 -28.79 4.29
N GLY A 596 -16.04 -28.59 3.30
CA GLY A 596 -16.26 -27.67 2.18
C GLY A 596 -15.90 -26.20 2.45
N LEU A 597 -15.51 -25.83 3.67
CA LEU A 597 -15.20 -24.45 4.05
C LEU A 597 -13.69 -24.22 4.24
N TYR A 598 -13.14 -23.29 3.47
CA TYR A 598 -11.74 -22.91 3.47
C TYR A 598 -11.59 -21.40 3.75
N ALA A 599 -10.44 -20.96 4.26
CA ALA A 599 -10.18 -19.53 4.49
C ALA A 599 -8.70 -19.13 4.36
N ALA A 600 -8.42 -17.90 3.88
CA ALA A 600 -7.07 -17.37 3.74
C ALA A 600 -6.97 -15.82 3.83
N GLY A 601 -5.87 -15.31 4.41
CA GLY A 601 -5.65 -13.88 4.71
C GLY A 601 -6.28 -13.45 6.04
N ASP A 602 -6.41 -12.14 6.30
CA ASP A 602 -6.86 -11.56 7.61
C ASP A 602 -8.26 -11.96 8.09
N VAL A 603 -9.01 -12.78 7.33
CA VAL A 603 -10.21 -13.46 7.82
C VAL A 603 -9.85 -14.62 8.77
N CYS A 604 -8.62 -15.12 8.69
CA CYS A 604 -8.02 -16.10 9.57
C CYS A 604 -7.24 -15.40 10.69
N GLY A 605 -6.98 -16.12 11.79
CA GLY A 605 -5.98 -15.68 12.77
C GLY A 605 -4.60 -15.54 12.09
N SER A 606 -3.82 -14.53 12.48
CA SER A 606 -2.49 -14.25 11.92
C SER A 606 -1.62 -15.51 11.90
N ILE A 607 -0.99 -15.77 10.75
CA ILE A 607 -0.15 -16.94 10.50
C ILE A 607 1.04 -16.98 11.46
N GLU A 608 1.64 -15.82 11.71
CA GLU A 608 2.75 -15.66 12.64
C GLU A 608 2.30 -15.87 14.10
N GLU A 609 1.16 -15.29 14.49
CA GLU A 609 0.65 -15.37 15.88
C GLU A 609 0.13 -16.77 16.26
N LYS A 610 -0.17 -17.64 15.28
CA LYS A 610 -0.38 -19.08 15.47
C LYS A 610 0.91 -19.79 15.89
N ASP A 611 2.03 -19.44 15.28
CA ASP A 611 3.39 -19.95 15.55
C ASP A 611 4.10 -19.17 16.68
N ALA A 612 3.34 -18.46 17.50
CA ALA A 612 3.81 -17.61 18.60
C ALA A 612 4.82 -16.53 18.18
N LYS A 613 4.80 -16.11 16.91
CA LYS A 613 5.51 -14.93 16.43
C LYS A 613 4.62 -13.71 16.46
N GLN A 614 5.22 -12.60 16.87
CA GLN A 614 4.60 -11.29 16.76
C GLN A 614 4.31 -10.97 15.29
N TYR A 615 3.10 -10.51 14.98
CA TYR A 615 2.67 -10.19 13.60
C TYR A 615 3.65 -9.24 12.90
N GLY A 616 3.90 -9.45 11.60
CA GLY A 616 4.68 -8.48 10.80
C GLY A 616 4.70 -8.70 9.28
N MET A 617 4.08 -9.77 8.76
CA MET A 617 4.22 -10.24 7.38
C MET A 617 2.87 -10.68 6.78
N GLY A 618 1.76 -10.03 7.16
CA GLY A 618 0.42 -10.45 6.73
C GLY A 618 0.15 -10.32 5.23
N PHE A 619 0.87 -9.46 4.50
CA PHE A 619 0.78 -9.44 3.03
C PHE A 619 1.33 -10.74 2.42
N ASP A 620 2.52 -11.16 2.88
CA ASP A 620 3.14 -12.43 2.52
C ASP A 620 2.22 -13.59 2.85
N ALA A 621 1.71 -13.60 4.09
CA ALA A 621 0.78 -14.61 4.57
C ALA A 621 -0.48 -14.68 3.70
N ALA A 622 -1.07 -13.55 3.33
CA ALA A 622 -2.28 -13.50 2.49
C ALA A 622 -2.01 -14.02 1.06
N LEU A 623 -0.88 -13.64 0.44
CA LEU A 623 -0.47 -14.19 -0.86
C LEU A 623 -0.19 -15.70 -0.77
N THR A 624 0.64 -16.13 0.18
CA THR A 624 1.04 -17.54 0.29
C THR A 624 -0.12 -18.43 0.70
N TYR A 625 -0.99 -18.02 1.62
CA TYR A 625 -2.18 -18.81 1.97
C TYR A 625 -3.26 -18.76 0.89
N GLY A 626 -3.36 -17.69 0.10
CA GLY A 626 -4.17 -17.69 -1.13
C GLY A 626 -3.66 -18.72 -2.15
N TYR A 627 -2.35 -18.82 -2.33
CA TYR A 627 -1.72 -19.82 -3.19
C TYR A 627 -1.86 -21.24 -2.64
N ILE A 628 -1.62 -21.46 -1.34
CA ILE A 628 -1.81 -22.76 -0.66
C ILE A 628 -3.26 -23.22 -0.80
N MET A 629 -4.25 -22.36 -0.53
CA MET A 629 -5.67 -22.70 -0.70
C MET A 629 -5.97 -23.17 -2.14
N GLY A 630 -5.42 -22.50 -3.16
CA GLY A 630 -5.50 -22.97 -4.54
C GLY A 630 -4.79 -24.31 -4.79
N GLU A 631 -3.63 -24.56 -4.18
CA GLU A 631 -2.90 -25.84 -4.27
C GLU A 631 -3.54 -26.99 -3.45
N THR A 632 -4.30 -26.69 -2.40
CA THR A 632 -5.13 -27.67 -1.66
C THR A 632 -6.32 -28.08 -2.52
N LEU A 633 -7.12 -27.12 -2.98
CA LEU A 633 -8.36 -27.37 -3.70
C LEU A 633 -8.17 -28.23 -4.96
N LYS A 634 -7.11 -28.01 -5.73
CA LYS A 634 -6.76 -28.84 -6.90
C LYS A 634 -6.52 -30.32 -6.60
N LYS A 635 -6.35 -30.71 -5.34
CA LYS A 635 -6.18 -32.11 -4.90
C LYS A 635 -7.48 -32.72 -4.37
N GLU A 636 -8.48 -31.90 -4.08
CA GLU A 636 -9.66 -32.27 -3.28
C GLU A 636 -11.00 -32.19 -4.03
N ILE A 637 -11.07 -31.46 -5.16
CA ILE A 637 -12.33 -31.20 -5.92
C ILE A 637 -12.26 -31.41 -7.45
#